data_AF-A0A357L7A5-F1
#
_entry.id   AF-A0A357L7A5-F1
#
_cell.length_a   1.000
_cell.length_b   1.000
_cell.length_c   1.000
_cell.angle_alpha   90.00
_cell.angle_beta   90.00
_cell.angle_gamma   90.00
#
_symmetry.space_group_name_H-M   'P 1'
#
loop_
_entity.id
_entity.type
_entity.pdbx_description
1 polymer ?
#
loop_
_entity_poly.entity_id
_entity_poly.type
_entity_poly.pdbx_seq_one_letter_code
_entity_poly.pdbx_strand_id
1 'polypeptide(L)'
;MKRAMLLLAPIAVLASAPAMAQSSDPNARSPELTMLNDVCAPWPNGPQPRPHFSFFTTTGNSTIAHTGLFPDTDNVDPSPVPGYNMNPPGNSMTGGNNTNPNEGGHLFPPGDSFGDDPKNLLPTVYENIRSCMGNEIINTVPSTPENPYNLQFAGDPDNQRPNVADTTPLSENLTRSPTDDLDVVRRHLLAARNKNDVNPAIVQRGIDILEGNQVADRSYSGFPVLHYNGPLKIKSVDPVTRTVEINQIWFDTHIESDTMYIDTCAVEKIGGVLNHETGKCDGGDWDDGEWFVKYNIFVLNRGHEDFASFPMLYDDPKEIVLGGQNQFIPNVSLDQTFFPMEEGFKYTFFIKQPPARFFNLTYHWGWRLHPPRVQAVENLLRGFTVDKLDANGQVVRDANGNPVKVDVFRDHFERTVFGENPRANEDAKLQAISMIGDLAPAKRMWTSLKKFKANSVQGNRVRAEAEEFSESFFDWSDRNELPRGISPDPDADVTIAYLNNTIYGHIKGYVNDAQVELTKWTERGTKVNVALINGDYYPHQYTLVDFGGMRGWENTFQNTIEVGGAGAWFTFGRIHWWPHTINPAVPAIVVKPAERPAADSSLVAHGMGAYRRIDRGDGGMLPLPGRKHQRSNIIGNDLPNELVGDNSSSDGLGRHNIEWEFTYEPGRRLRMYQFDAFHHDVAVWSIH
;
A
#
# COMPACT_ATOMS: atom_id res chain seq x y z
N MET A 1 22.56 -31.58 -51.08
CA MET A 1 23.14 -30.60 -52.02
C MET A 1 23.60 -29.37 -51.25
N LYS A 2 24.86 -29.00 -51.48
CA LYS A 2 25.69 -27.84 -51.09
C LYS A 2 25.10 -26.64 -50.29
N ARG A 3 25.78 -26.36 -49.15
CA ARG A 3 26.34 -25.10 -48.61
C ARG A 3 25.54 -23.79 -48.70
N ALA A 4 25.41 -23.09 -47.57
CA ALA A 4 26.26 -21.92 -47.24
C ALA A 4 26.12 -21.49 -45.76
N MET A 5 27.27 -21.47 -45.10
CA MET A 5 27.57 -20.77 -43.84
C MET A 5 27.76 -19.29 -44.20
N LEU A 6 27.13 -18.35 -43.48
CA LEU A 6 27.52 -16.94 -43.52
C LEU A 6 27.82 -16.46 -42.09
N LEU A 7 29.09 -16.10 -41.89
CA LEU A 7 29.56 -15.28 -40.78
C LEU A 7 28.91 -13.89 -40.86
N LEU A 8 28.52 -13.34 -39.71
CA LEU A 8 28.29 -11.90 -39.54
C LEU A 8 29.29 -11.35 -38.51
N ALA A 9 30.10 -10.41 -38.98
CA ALA A 9 30.97 -9.54 -38.19
C ALA A 9 30.15 -8.41 -37.53
N PRO A 10 30.67 -7.73 -36.49
CA PRO A 10 29.89 -6.82 -35.67
C PRO A 10 29.69 -5.48 -36.39
N ILE A 11 28.44 -5.06 -36.52
CA ILE A 11 28.09 -3.70 -36.97
C ILE A 11 27.94 -2.84 -35.71
N ALA A 12 28.92 -1.96 -35.51
CA ALA A 12 28.78 -0.80 -34.64
C ALA A 12 27.88 0.21 -35.36
N VAL A 13 26.73 0.55 -34.77
CA VAL A 13 25.95 1.74 -35.13
C VAL A 13 25.62 2.48 -33.84
N LEU A 14 26.34 3.59 -33.65
CA LEU A 14 25.91 4.74 -32.87
C LEU A 14 24.61 5.28 -33.48
N ALA A 15 23.55 5.34 -32.69
CA ALA A 15 22.40 6.20 -32.96
C ALA A 15 22.03 6.89 -31.64
N SER A 16 22.58 8.09 -31.45
CA SER A 16 22.11 9.06 -30.48
C SER A 16 20.71 9.53 -30.90
N ALA A 17 19.71 9.32 -30.06
CA ALA A 17 18.44 10.04 -30.14
C ALA A 17 18.67 11.52 -29.78
N PRO A 18 17.94 12.48 -30.40
CA PRO A 18 18.16 13.89 -30.12
C PRO A 18 17.58 14.24 -28.75
N ALA A 19 18.42 14.82 -27.89
CA ALA A 19 17.96 15.56 -26.72
C ALA A 19 17.03 16.69 -27.19
N MET A 20 15.87 16.85 -26.53
CA MET A 20 15.06 18.06 -26.68
C MET A 20 15.91 19.25 -26.24
N ALA A 21 16.37 20.03 -27.22
CA ALA A 21 17.11 21.25 -27.00
C ALA A 21 16.18 22.32 -26.41
N GLN A 22 16.45 22.72 -25.16
CA GLN A 22 15.92 23.97 -24.62
C GLN A 22 16.41 25.14 -25.48
N SER A 23 15.49 26.03 -25.85
CA SER A 23 15.77 27.22 -26.65
C SER A 23 16.76 28.14 -25.92
N SER A 24 17.89 28.44 -26.56
CA SER A 24 18.88 29.40 -26.09
C SER A 24 18.50 30.83 -26.50
N ASP A 25 17.69 31.51 -25.68
CA ASP A 25 17.57 32.97 -25.74
C ASP A 25 18.56 33.59 -24.72
N PRO A 26 19.66 34.21 -25.17
CA PRO A 26 20.67 34.79 -24.28
C PRO A 26 20.22 36.12 -23.61
N ASN A 27 18.99 36.59 -23.84
CA ASN A 27 18.44 37.80 -23.20
C ASN A 27 17.21 37.53 -22.31
N ALA A 28 16.78 36.27 -22.17
CA ALA A 28 15.85 35.92 -21.10
C ALA A 28 16.63 35.97 -19.78
N ARG A 29 16.34 36.96 -18.93
CA ARG A 29 16.81 36.95 -17.54
C ARG A 29 16.44 35.60 -16.94
N SER A 30 17.45 34.82 -16.57
CA SER A 30 17.29 33.62 -15.75
C SER A 30 16.44 34.01 -14.53
N PRO A 31 15.27 33.40 -14.31
CA PRO A 31 14.67 33.45 -12.98
C PRO A 31 15.67 32.79 -12.04
N GLU A 32 16.05 33.49 -10.97
CA GLU A 32 16.90 32.94 -9.93
C GLU A 32 16.28 31.64 -9.40
N LEU A 33 17.08 30.57 -9.43
CA LEU A 33 16.75 29.20 -9.02
C LEU A 33 16.72 29.08 -7.48
N THR A 34 15.77 29.76 -6.84
CA THR A 34 15.50 29.63 -5.38
C THR A 34 14.17 28.92 -5.07
N MET A 35 13.48 28.41 -6.09
CA MET A 35 12.06 28.02 -6.06
C MET A 35 11.67 26.70 -5.33
N LEU A 36 12.51 26.10 -4.49
CA LEU A 36 12.18 24.81 -3.84
C LEU A 36 12.18 24.79 -2.30
N ASN A 37 12.34 25.93 -1.62
CA ASN A 37 12.65 25.91 -0.17
C ASN A 37 11.85 26.81 0.78
N ASP A 38 10.77 27.48 0.37
CA ASP A 38 10.03 28.36 1.29
C ASP A 38 8.56 27.96 1.41
N VAL A 39 8.17 27.31 2.53
CA VAL A 39 7.44 27.87 3.69
C VAL A 39 7.12 26.71 4.64
N CYS A 40 7.58 26.78 5.89
CA CYS A 40 6.79 26.32 7.04
C CYS A 40 6.85 27.44 8.06
N ALA A 41 5.82 28.28 8.07
CA ALA A 41 5.74 29.35 9.05
C ALA A 41 5.03 28.83 10.31
N PRO A 42 5.70 28.75 11.47
CA PRO A 42 4.99 28.84 12.74
C PRO A 42 4.38 30.25 12.86
N TRP A 43 3.20 30.36 13.45
CA TRP A 43 2.64 31.66 13.84
C TRP A 43 3.70 32.54 14.51
N PRO A 44 4.04 33.73 13.95
CA PRO A 44 4.93 34.64 14.65
C PRO A 44 4.20 35.21 15.86
N ASN A 45 4.84 35.17 17.02
CA ASN A 45 4.40 35.81 18.25
C ASN A 45 4.18 37.32 18.00
N GLY A 46 2.94 37.73 17.73
CA GLY A 46 2.52 39.11 17.41
C GLY A 46 1.00 39.27 17.56
N PRO A 47 0.47 40.50 17.71
CA PRO A 47 -0.81 40.75 18.35
C PRO A 47 -1.99 40.12 17.60
N GLN A 48 -2.78 39.34 18.33
CA GLN A 48 -3.89 38.54 17.81
C GLN A 48 -4.95 39.39 17.09
N PRO A 49 -5.39 39.01 15.87
CA PRO A 49 -6.62 39.53 15.32
C PRO A 49 -7.81 38.94 16.09
N ARG A 50 -8.65 39.81 16.65
CA ARG A 50 -9.89 39.42 17.33
C ARG A 50 -10.91 38.97 16.26
N PRO A 51 -11.53 37.79 16.39
CA PRO A 51 -12.65 37.42 15.51
C PRO A 51 -13.89 38.25 15.87
N HIS A 52 -14.47 38.91 14.88
CA HIS A 52 -15.83 39.44 14.95
C HIS A 52 -16.81 38.30 14.60
N PHE A 53 -17.58 37.85 15.57
CA PHE A 53 -18.69 36.92 15.37
C PHE A 53 -19.95 37.69 14.96
N SER A 54 -20.54 37.37 13.81
CA SER A 54 -21.89 37.80 13.46
C SER A 54 -22.80 36.58 13.45
N PHE A 55 -23.73 36.50 14.40
CA PHE A 55 -24.76 35.47 14.45
C PHE A 55 -25.93 35.90 13.57
N PHE A 56 -26.26 35.10 12.55
CA PHE A 56 -27.57 35.14 11.91
C PHE A 56 -28.36 33.90 12.34
N THR A 57 -29.37 34.10 13.16
CA THR A 57 -30.33 33.07 13.53
C THR A 57 -31.52 33.11 12.58
N THR A 58 -31.64 32.10 11.71
CA THR A 58 -32.94 31.67 11.18
C THR A 58 -33.01 30.15 11.16
N THR A 59 -33.68 29.60 12.19
CA THR A 59 -34.40 28.32 12.22
C THR A 59 -33.86 27.17 11.37
N GLY A 60 -33.15 26.24 12.03
CA GLY A 60 -33.35 24.81 11.78
C GLY A 60 -32.25 24.01 11.11
N ASN A 61 -31.24 24.62 10.50
CA ASN A 61 -30.05 23.93 10.00
C ASN A 61 -28.81 24.79 10.24
N SER A 62 -27.88 24.29 11.06
CA SER A 62 -26.62 24.98 11.35
C SER A 62 -25.60 24.61 10.27
N THR A 63 -25.41 25.48 9.28
CA THR A 63 -24.26 25.40 8.38
C THR A 63 -23.14 26.26 8.98
N ILE A 64 -22.04 25.64 9.40
CA ILE A 64 -20.82 26.38 9.78
C ILE A 64 -20.04 26.63 8.49
N ALA A 65 -20.16 27.84 7.95
CA ALA A 65 -19.29 28.30 6.87
C ALA A 65 -17.99 28.83 7.48
N HIS A 66 -16.87 28.14 7.22
CA HIS A 66 -15.54 28.68 7.49
C HIS A 66 -15.14 29.60 6.33
N THR A 67 -15.36 30.91 6.48
CA THR A 67 -14.73 31.90 5.61
C THR A 67 -13.29 32.10 6.06
N GLY A 68 -12.33 31.57 5.31
CA GLY A 68 -10.91 31.83 5.54
C GLY A 68 -10.58 33.30 5.32
N LEU A 69 -10.19 34.00 6.39
CA LEU A 69 -9.49 35.28 6.32
C LEU A 69 -7.99 35.00 6.15
N PHE A 70 -7.44 35.25 4.97
CA PHE A 70 -6.01 35.51 4.82
C PHE A 70 -5.82 37.01 4.58
N PRO A 71 -4.85 37.69 5.22
CA PRO A 71 -4.50 39.04 4.86
C PRO A 71 -3.88 39.06 3.46
N ASP A 72 -4.30 40.00 2.62
CA ASP A 72 -3.57 40.40 1.41
C ASP A 72 -2.12 40.70 1.80
N THR A 73 -1.18 39.88 1.32
CA THR A 73 0.24 40.22 1.32
C THR A 73 0.79 40.01 -0.08
N ASP A 74 0.73 41.07 -0.88
CA ASP A 74 1.22 41.18 -2.27
C ASP A 74 2.75 41.01 -2.45
N ASN A 75 3.48 40.32 -1.56
CA ASN A 75 4.94 40.16 -1.66
C ASN A 75 5.48 38.88 -0.99
N VAL A 76 4.99 37.69 -1.35
CA VAL A 76 5.59 36.40 -0.94
C VAL A 76 5.68 35.44 -2.13
N ASP A 77 6.83 34.77 -2.22
CA ASP A 77 7.37 33.85 -3.24
C ASP A 77 6.41 32.68 -3.62
N PRO A 78 6.17 32.38 -4.91
CA PRO A 78 5.34 31.27 -5.36
C PRO A 78 6.13 29.94 -5.43
N SER A 79 6.39 29.32 -4.28
CA SER A 79 6.91 27.95 -4.20
C SER A 79 5.91 27.00 -3.52
N PRO A 80 5.85 25.72 -3.94
CA PRO A 80 4.97 24.73 -3.34
C PRO A 80 5.50 24.35 -1.95
N VAL A 81 4.75 24.80 -0.97
CA VAL A 81 4.82 24.42 0.43
C VAL A 81 4.05 23.12 0.61
N PRO A 82 4.39 22.23 1.58
CA PRO A 82 3.42 21.33 2.19
C PRO A 82 2.32 22.18 2.85
N GLY A 83 1.39 22.66 2.05
CA GLY A 83 0.25 23.40 2.52
C GLY A 83 -0.51 22.48 3.47
N TYR A 84 -0.55 22.86 4.75
CA TYR A 84 -1.65 22.54 5.65
C TYR A 84 -2.92 23.14 5.03
N ASN A 85 -3.42 22.56 3.95
CA ASN A 85 -4.78 22.82 3.51
C ASN A 85 -5.68 22.02 4.46
N MET A 86 -5.82 22.54 5.69
CA MET A 86 -6.80 22.09 6.67
C MET A 86 -8.23 22.49 6.29
N ASN A 87 -8.51 22.76 5.01
CA ASN A 87 -9.88 22.71 4.58
C ASN A 87 -10.24 21.22 4.51
N PRO A 88 -11.10 20.72 5.42
CA PRO A 88 -11.57 19.36 5.33
C PRO A 88 -12.19 19.19 3.94
N PRO A 89 -11.92 18.10 3.19
CA PRO A 89 -12.97 17.63 2.30
C PRO A 89 -14.20 17.49 3.18
N GLY A 90 -15.24 18.28 2.88
CA GLY A 90 -16.50 18.30 3.59
C GLY A 90 -17.26 17.00 3.36
N ASN A 91 -16.65 15.87 3.68
CA ASN A 91 -17.26 14.55 3.59
C ASN A 91 -18.03 14.32 4.89
N SER A 92 -19.26 14.84 4.95
CA SER A 92 -20.24 14.39 5.92
C SER A 92 -20.71 12.99 5.53
N MET A 93 -19.92 11.95 5.83
CA MET A 93 -20.19 10.54 5.51
C MET A 93 -21.27 9.90 6.41
N THR A 94 -22.41 10.56 6.56
CA THR A 94 -23.63 9.99 7.14
C THR A 94 -24.58 9.63 6.01
N GLY A 95 -24.96 8.36 5.91
CA GLY A 95 -25.66 7.75 4.78
C GLY A 95 -26.69 8.62 4.04
N GLY A 96 -26.59 8.60 2.71
CA GLY A 96 -27.40 9.39 1.78
C GLY A 96 -26.49 10.09 0.78
N ASN A 97 -26.81 10.02 -0.51
CA ASN A 97 -26.06 10.65 -1.62
C ASN A 97 -25.53 12.04 -1.23
N ASN A 98 -24.21 12.20 -1.24
CA ASN A 98 -23.54 13.40 -0.78
C ASN A 98 -22.88 14.15 -1.94
N THR A 99 -23.14 15.45 -2.02
CA THR A 99 -22.49 16.40 -2.93
C THR A 99 -21.40 17.16 -2.18
N ASN A 100 -20.18 17.18 -2.73
CA ASN A 100 -19.01 17.84 -2.17
C ASN A 100 -19.02 19.37 -2.46
N PRO A 101 -18.75 20.26 -1.50
CA PRO A 101 -18.46 21.67 -1.76
C PRO A 101 -16.96 21.94 -1.57
N ASN A 102 -16.15 21.78 -2.63
CA ASN A 102 -14.73 22.16 -2.63
C ASN A 102 -14.51 23.56 -3.23
N GLU A 103 -14.36 24.57 -2.37
CA GLU A 103 -13.85 25.92 -2.75
C GLU A 103 -12.51 26.25 -2.04
N GLY A 104 -11.78 25.24 -1.52
CA GLY A 104 -10.48 25.41 -0.87
C GLY A 104 -9.31 25.42 -1.86
N GLY A 105 -8.50 26.49 -1.85
CA GLY A 105 -7.44 26.77 -2.84
C GLY A 105 -6.49 25.60 -3.12
N HIS A 106 -6.30 25.30 -4.41
CA HIS A 106 -5.37 24.30 -4.90
C HIS A 106 -4.04 24.97 -5.28
N LEU A 107 -2.90 24.29 -5.06
CA LEU A 107 -1.57 24.83 -5.41
C LEU A 107 -1.41 25.03 -6.92
N PHE A 108 -2.00 24.14 -7.72
CA PHE A 108 -1.98 24.22 -9.17
C PHE A 108 -3.36 24.54 -9.73
N PRO A 109 -3.44 25.40 -10.77
CA PRO A 109 -4.69 25.64 -11.47
C PRO A 109 -5.19 24.32 -12.09
N PRO A 110 -6.52 24.13 -12.20
CA PRO A 110 -7.06 22.99 -12.93
C PRO A 110 -6.48 22.89 -14.34
N GLY A 111 -6.14 21.69 -14.77
CA GLY A 111 -5.55 21.47 -16.08
C GLY A 111 -5.55 20.00 -16.48
N ASP A 112 -5.26 19.76 -17.74
CA ASP A 112 -5.08 18.43 -18.28
C ASP A 112 -3.68 17.89 -17.92
N SER A 113 -3.60 16.94 -16.99
CA SER A 113 -2.34 16.25 -16.66
C SER A 113 -1.86 15.31 -17.77
N PHE A 114 -2.63 15.13 -18.85
CA PHE A 114 -2.30 14.29 -20.01
C PHE A 114 -1.82 15.10 -21.21
N GLY A 115 -2.00 16.42 -21.19
CA GLY A 115 -1.55 17.32 -22.25
C GLY A 115 -0.03 17.49 -22.27
N ASP A 116 0.47 18.15 -23.31
CA ASP A 116 1.91 18.44 -23.47
C ASP A 116 2.48 19.39 -22.38
N ASP A 117 1.61 20.02 -21.57
CA ASP A 117 1.95 20.97 -20.51
C ASP A 117 1.13 20.71 -19.23
N PRO A 118 1.39 19.59 -18.52
CA PRO A 118 0.67 19.23 -17.31
C PRO A 118 0.92 20.25 -16.20
N LYS A 119 -0.16 20.81 -15.64
CA LYS A 119 -0.10 21.92 -14.67
C LYS A 119 0.47 21.54 -13.31
N ASN A 120 0.51 20.26 -12.98
CA ASN A 120 1.02 19.71 -11.72
C ASN A 120 2.39 19.02 -11.87
N LEU A 121 3.11 19.23 -12.98
CA LEU A 121 4.48 18.73 -13.12
C LEU A 121 5.48 19.73 -12.53
N LEU A 122 6.28 19.29 -11.57
CA LEU A 122 7.35 20.05 -10.95
C LEU A 122 8.64 19.90 -11.76
N PRO A 123 9.52 20.92 -11.77
CA PRO A 123 10.88 20.76 -12.28
C PRO A 123 11.61 19.63 -11.55
N THR A 124 12.32 18.80 -12.30
CA THR A 124 13.20 17.76 -11.74
C THR A 124 14.37 18.39 -10.98
N VAL A 125 14.60 17.96 -9.73
CA VAL A 125 15.73 18.37 -8.89
C VAL A 125 16.53 17.15 -8.47
N TYR A 126 17.83 17.15 -8.80
CA TYR A 126 18.76 16.07 -8.47
C TYR A 126 19.43 16.30 -7.10
N GLU A 127 18.61 16.56 -6.09
CA GLU A 127 19.05 16.81 -4.71
C GLU A 127 18.19 16.01 -3.73
N ASN A 128 18.70 15.83 -2.50
CA ASN A 128 17.89 15.29 -1.42
C ASN A 128 16.73 16.24 -1.11
N ILE A 129 15.62 15.63 -0.71
CA ILE A 129 14.42 16.33 -0.25
C ILE A 129 14.74 17.03 1.06
N ARG A 130 13.98 18.08 1.34
CA ARG A 130 14.04 18.76 2.64
C ARG A 130 12.73 18.55 3.41
N SER A 131 12.86 18.51 4.72
CA SER A 131 11.74 18.55 5.65
C SER A 131 11.01 19.89 5.55
N CYS A 132 9.85 19.97 6.21
CA CYS A 132 9.11 21.21 6.42
C CYS A 132 9.98 22.40 6.85
N MET A 133 10.97 22.21 7.74
CA MET A 133 11.85 23.30 8.22
C MET A 133 13.09 23.51 7.34
N GLY A 134 13.17 22.86 6.17
CA GLY A 134 14.27 23.01 5.22
C GLY A 134 15.49 22.13 5.49
N ASN A 135 15.42 21.21 6.46
CA ASN A 135 16.52 20.30 6.77
C ASN A 135 16.58 19.14 5.78
N GLU A 136 17.78 18.78 5.37
CA GLU A 136 17.98 17.70 4.39
C GLU A 136 17.55 16.33 4.94
N ILE A 137 16.80 15.59 4.14
CA ILE A 137 16.47 14.18 4.36
C ILE A 137 17.39 13.35 3.47
N ILE A 138 18.47 12.83 4.05
CA ILE A 138 19.46 12.03 3.31
C ILE A 138 18.83 10.80 2.64
N ASN A 139 19.51 10.27 1.61
CA ASN A 139 19.07 9.09 0.85
C ASN A 139 17.68 9.26 0.19
N THR A 140 17.41 10.47 -0.30
CA THR A 140 16.19 10.80 -1.06
C THR A 140 16.49 11.50 -2.40
N VAL A 141 17.76 11.46 -2.84
CA VAL A 141 18.14 11.87 -4.20
C VAL A 141 17.50 10.91 -5.19
N PRO A 142 16.68 11.40 -6.14
CA PRO A 142 16.07 10.53 -7.13
C PRO A 142 17.10 10.12 -8.19
N SER A 143 16.81 9.10 -9.01
CA SER A 143 17.71 8.67 -10.10
C SER A 143 18.10 9.81 -11.06
N THR A 144 19.36 9.83 -11.51
CA THR A 144 19.88 10.83 -12.48
C THR A 144 20.36 10.17 -13.78
N PRO A 145 20.50 10.94 -14.89
CA PRO A 145 21.08 10.45 -16.14
C PRO A 145 22.43 9.75 -16.01
N GLU A 146 23.30 10.28 -15.17
CA GLU A 146 24.64 9.75 -14.94
C GLU A 146 24.65 8.62 -13.90
N ASN A 147 23.65 8.59 -13.02
CA ASN A 147 23.56 7.67 -11.91
C ASN A 147 22.10 7.14 -11.76
N PRO A 148 21.74 6.11 -12.55
CA PRO A 148 20.35 5.71 -12.71
C PRO A 148 19.76 4.97 -11.51
N TYR A 149 20.58 4.48 -10.57
CA TYR A 149 20.14 3.76 -9.37
C TYR A 149 20.85 4.28 -8.11
N ASN A 150 20.75 5.59 -7.86
CA ASN A 150 21.50 6.32 -6.82
C ASN A 150 21.52 5.67 -5.43
N LEU A 151 20.43 5.02 -5.02
CA LEU A 151 20.28 4.42 -3.70
C LEU A 151 20.59 2.91 -3.68
N GLN A 152 20.90 2.32 -4.83
CA GLN A 152 21.13 0.89 -5.00
C GLN A 152 22.62 0.55 -5.13
N PHE A 153 23.02 -0.54 -4.46
CA PHE A 153 24.31 -1.18 -4.69
C PHE A 153 24.24 -2.70 -4.51
N ALA A 154 25.28 -3.39 -4.99
CA ALA A 154 25.55 -4.81 -4.72
C ALA A 154 26.81 -4.97 -3.85
N GLY A 155 27.06 -6.16 -3.32
CA GLY A 155 28.06 -6.39 -2.27
C GLY A 155 27.51 -6.16 -0.87
N ASP A 156 28.37 -5.90 0.11
CA ASP A 156 27.97 -5.51 1.47
C ASP A 156 28.14 -3.98 1.66
N PRO A 157 27.60 -3.39 2.74
CA PRO A 157 27.73 -1.96 3.00
C PRO A 157 29.18 -1.45 3.07
N ASP A 158 30.16 -2.32 3.36
CA ASP A 158 31.58 -1.97 3.46
C ASP A 158 32.31 -2.04 2.09
N ASN A 159 31.74 -2.74 1.10
CA ASN A 159 32.30 -2.97 -0.23
C ASN A 159 31.26 -2.77 -1.33
N GLN A 160 30.71 -1.55 -1.39
CA GLN A 160 29.60 -1.20 -2.27
C GLN A 160 30.03 -1.17 -3.74
N ARG A 161 29.27 -1.86 -4.59
CA ARG A 161 29.29 -1.69 -6.04
C ARG A 161 28.00 -0.98 -6.45
N PRO A 162 28.03 0.35 -6.67
CA PRO A 162 26.84 1.13 -6.96
C PRO A 162 26.22 0.75 -8.30
N ASN A 163 24.91 0.97 -8.46
CA ASN A 163 24.15 0.80 -9.70
C ASN A 163 24.09 -0.61 -10.29
N VAL A 164 24.39 -1.63 -9.50
CA VAL A 164 24.34 -3.02 -9.94
C VAL A 164 23.59 -3.87 -8.91
N ALA A 165 23.26 -5.09 -9.31
CA ALA A 165 22.65 -6.12 -8.47
C ALA A 165 23.48 -7.40 -8.55
N ASP A 166 23.58 -8.14 -7.45
CA ASP A 166 24.15 -9.48 -7.49
C ASP A 166 23.14 -10.44 -8.10
N THR A 167 23.50 -11.04 -9.23
CA THR A 167 22.60 -11.88 -10.03
C THR A 167 23.05 -13.33 -10.00
N THR A 168 22.16 -14.25 -9.63
CA THR A 168 22.43 -15.70 -9.56
C THR A 168 21.41 -16.45 -10.40
N PRO A 169 21.82 -17.23 -11.42
CA PRO A 169 20.90 -18.08 -12.17
C PRO A 169 20.22 -19.11 -11.26
N LEU A 170 18.92 -19.30 -11.44
CA LEU A 170 18.14 -20.36 -10.80
C LEU A 170 18.17 -21.62 -11.67
N SER A 171 18.17 -22.78 -11.02
CA SER A 171 17.94 -24.04 -11.73
C SER A 171 16.47 -24.13 -12.18
N GLU A 172 16.17 -24.97 -13.17
CA GLU A 172 14.81 -25.15 -13.68
C GLU A 172 13.78 -25.42 -12.55
N ASN A 173 14.16 -26.22 -11.55
CA ASN A 173 13.30 -26.50 -10.39
C ASN A 173 13.06 -25.24 -9.53
N LEU A 174 14.09 -24.42 -9.31
CA LEU A 174 14.00 -23.20 -8.51
C LEU A 174 13.28 -22.06 -9.23
N THR A 175 13.18 -22.10 -10.56
CA THR A 175 12.42 -21.13 -11.36
C THR A 175 10.92 -21.42 -11.37
N ARG A 176 10.46 -22.61 -10.97
CA ARG A 176 9.02 -22.93 -10.96
C ARG A 176 8.27 -22.08 -9.93
N SER A 177 7.14 -21.53 -10.36
CA SER A 177 6.22 -20.71 -9.54
C SER A 177 5.20 -21.57 -8.77
N PRO A 178 4.54 -21.01 -7.74
CA PRO A 178 3.36 -21.63 -7.13
C PRO A 178 2.29 -22.02 -8.17
N THR A 179 2.04 -21.15 -9.15
CA THR A 179 1.11 -21.39 -10.26
C THR A 179 1.48 -22.63 -11.07
N ASP A 180 2.76 -22.81 -11.42
CA ASP A 180 3.19 -23.98 -12.22
C ASP A 180 2.93 -25.30 -11.50
N ASP A 181 3.11 -25.32 -10.18
CA ASP A 181 2.94 -26.52 -9.39
C ASP A 181 1.49 -26.75 -8.96
N LEU A 182 0.71 -25.70 -8.73
CA LEU A 182 -0.74 -25.80 -8.56
C LEU A 182 -1.44 -26.22 -9.86
N ASP A 183 -0.95 -25.82 -11.03
CA ASP A 183 -1.47 -26.30 -12.31
C ASP A 183 -1.18 -27.80 -12.55
N VAL A 184 -0.05 -28.31 -12.04
CA VAL A 184 0.21 -29.76 -12.02
C VAL A 184 -0.84 -30.48 -11.17
N VAL A 185 -1.16 -29.94 -9.99
CA VAL A 185 -2.23 -30.48 -9.13
C VAL A 185 -3.58 -30.42 -9.85
N ARG A 186 -3.91 -29.28 -10.47
CA ARG A 186 -5.13 -29.06 -11.25
C ARG A 186 -5.31 -30.10 -12.35
N ARG A 187 -4.30 -30.27 -13.21
CA ARG A 187 -4.33 -31.23 -14.32
C ARG A 187 -4.45 -32.67 -13.82
N HIS A 188 -3.75 -33.00 -12.73
CA HIS A 188 -3.85 -34.32 -12.11
C HIS A 188 -5.26 -34.62 -11.60
N LEU A 189 -5.89 -33.67 -10.89
CA LEU A 189 -7.27 -33.82 -10.40
C LEU A 189 -8.28 -33.93 -11.54
N LEU A 190 -8.16 -33.12 -12.59
CA LEU A 190 -9.05 -33.16 -13.75
C LEU A 190 -8.94 -34.47 -14.56
N ALA A 191 -7.78 -35.11 -14.55
CA ALA A 191 -7.55 -36.39 -15.23
C ALA A 191 -8.12 -37.59 -14.44
N ALA A 192 -8.34 -37.46 -13.13
CA ALA A 192 -8.88 -38.52 -12.30
C ALA A 192 -10.34 -38.84 -12.67
N ARG A 193 -10.65 -40.12 -12.90
CA ARG A 193 -12.02 -40.59 -13.19
C ARG A 193 -12.75 -41.05 -11.94
N ASN A 194 -11.98 -41.50 -10.95
CA ASN A 194 -12.48 -41.95 -9.67
C ASN A 194 -11.44 -41.66 -8.57
N LYS A 195 -11.82 -41.87 -7.31
CA LYS A 195 -10.97 -41.52 -6.16
C LYS A 195 -9.61 -42.23 -6.15
N ASN A 196 -9.53 -43.45 -6.69
CA ASN A 196 -8.30 -44.25 -6.66
C ASN A 196 -7.25 -43.73 -7.66
N ASP A 197 -7.66 -42.88 -8.61
CA ASP A 197 -6.75 -42.25 -9.57
C ASP A 197 -6.04 -41.02 -8.95
N VAL A 198 -6.53 -40.53 -7.80
CA VAL A 198 -5.97 -39.34 -7.13
C VAL A 198 -4.77 -39.74 -6.28
N ASN A 199 -3.57 -39.42 -6.76
CA ASN A 199 -2.32 -39.54 -6.01
C ASN A 199 -2.29 -38.63 -4.75
N PRO A 200 -2.24 -39.19 -3.53
CA PRO A 200 -2.20 -38.41 -2.30
C PRO A 200 -0.99 -37.48 -2.16
N ALA A 201 0.15 -37.83 -2.75
CA ALA A 201 1.36 -37.00 -2.68
C ALA A 201 1.20 -35.70 -3.49
N ILE A 202 0.48 -35.74 -4.61
CA ILE A 202 0.18 -34.54 -5.41
C ILE A 202 -0.80 -33.64 -4.66
N VAL A 203 -1.84 -34.22 -4.04
CA VAL A 203 -2.77 -33.47 -3.18
C VAL A 203 -2.04 -32.82 -2.00
N GLN A 204 -1.16 -33.57 -1.33
CA GLN A 204 -0.37 -33.05 -0.22
C GLN A 204 0.53 -31.90 -0.66
N ARG A 205 1.18 -32.02 -1.82
CA ARG A 205 2.00 -30.94 -2.37
C ARG A 205 1.20 -29.66 -2.63
N GLY A 206 -0.03 -29.77 -3.14
CA GLY A 206 -0.91 -28.61 -3.30
C GLY A 206 -1.25 -27.95 -1.96
N ILE A 207 -1.52 -28.74 -0.92
CA ILE A 207 -1.76 -28.24 0.45
C ILE A 207 -0.50 -27.55 0.98
N ASP A 208 0.68 -28.13 0.74
CA ASP A 208 1.95 -27.57 1.21
C ASP A 208 2.26 -26.22 0.55
N ILE A 209 1.90 -26.03 -0.71
CA ILE A 209 2.00 -24.73 -1.40
C ILE A 209 1.06 -23.71 -0.77
N LEU A 210 -0.23 -24.05 -0.61
CA LEU A 210 -1.24 -23.13 -0.09
C LEU A 210 -0.99 -22.74 1.37
N GLU A 211 -0.55 -23.70 2.20
CA GLU A 211 -0.22 -23.48 3.62
C GLU A 211 1.20 -22.94 3.84
N GLY A 212 2.04 -22.82 2.80
CA GLY A 212 3.43 -22.37 2.92
C GLY A 212 4.30 -23.32 3.73
N ASN A 213 4.07 -24.63 3.61
CA ASN A 213 4.95 -25.66 4.17
C ASN A 213 6.22 -25.80 3.31
N GLN A 214 7.19 -26.57 3.80
CA GLN A 214 8.43 -26.78 3.06
C GLN A 214 8.18 -27.61 1.79
N VAL A 215 8.57 -27.08 0.64
CA VAL A 215 8.53 -27.75 -0.66
C VAL A 215 9.94 -27.84 -1.19
N ALA A 216 10.47 -29.07 -1.30
CA ALA A 216 11.84 -29.29 -1.74
C ALA A 216 12.11 -28.70 -3.13
N ASP A 217 13.31 -28.15 -3.30
CA ASP A 217 13.82 -27.59 -4.56
C ASP A 217 12.93 -26.48 -5.15
N ARG A 218 12.30 -25.65 -4.31
CA ARG A 218 11.48 -24.50 -4.74
C ARG A 218 11.89 -23.22 -4.04
N SER A 219 12.08 -22.15 -4.80
CA SER A 219 12.38 -20.81 -4.26
C SER A 219 11.22 -20.24 -3.45
N TYR A 220 9.97 -20.63 -3.76
CA TYR A 220 8.77 -20.22 -3.02
C TYR A 220 8.52 -21.04 -1.74
N SER A 221 9.38 -22.01 -1.39
CA SER A 221 9.20 -22.84 -0.20
C SER A 221 9.06 -21.97 1.05
N GLY A 222 7.98 -22.17 1.81
CA GLY A 222 7.70 -21.37 3.02
C GLY A 222 6.79 -20.16 2.83
N PHE A 223 6.46 -19.77 1.58
CA PHE A 223 5.54 -18.66 1.28
C PHE A 223 4.09 -19.18 1.17
N PRO A 224 3.19 -18.86 2.12
CA PRO A 224 1.81 -19.34 2.07
C PRO A 224 0.94 -18.47 1.15
N VAL A 225 0.37 -19.09 0.12
CA VAL A 225 -0.63 -18.43 -0.76
C VAL A 225 -1.96 -18.14 -0.01
N LEU A 226 -2.18 -18.79 1.13
CA LEU A 226 -3.34 -18.51 1.98
C LEU A 226 -3.19 -17.27 2.86
N HIS A 227 -2.04 -16.58 2.90
CA HIS A 227 -1.82 -15.32 3.64
C HIS A 227 -2.22 -15.28 5.13
N TYR A 228 -2.54 -16.42 5.74
CA TYR A 228 -3.01 -16.52 7.13
C TYR A 228 -1.91 -16.27 8.20
N ASN A 229 -0.67 -15.96 7.77
CA ASN A 229 0.50 -15.89 8.64
C ASN A 229 1.11 -14.49 8.78
N GLY A 230 0.38 -13.43 8.41
CA GLY A 230 0.82 -12.03 8.56
C GLY A 230 1.47 -11.69 9.91
N PRO A 231 0.96 -12.17 11.08
CA PRO A 231 1.59 -11.95 12.39
C PRO A 231 3.05 -12.41 12.51
N LEU A 232 3.49 -13.35 11.65
CA LEU A 232 4.83 -13.91 11.65
C LEU A 232 5.77 -13.22 10.65
N LYS A 233 5.25 -12.32 9.81
CA LYS A 233 6.02 -11.62 8.77
C LYS A 233 6.67 -10.33 9.29
N ILE A 234 7.32 -10.41 10.45
CA ILE A 234 8.00 -9.27 11.10
C ILE A 234 9.51 -9.50 11.07
N LYS A 235 10.27 -8.51 10.62
CA LYS A 235 11.74 -8.55 10.70
C LYS A 235 12.30 -7.28 11.33
N SER A 236 13.26 -7.45 12.22
CA SER A 236 13.97 -6.33 12.85
C SER A 236 15.22 -5.96 12.06
N VAL A 237 15.53 -4.67 12.04
CA VAL A 237 16.83 -4.18 11.57
C VAL A 237 17.91 -4.65 12.54
N ASP A 238 18.94 -5.31 12.03
CA ASP A 238 20.09 -5.70 12.84
C ASP A 238 20.84 -4.45 13.33
N PRO A 239 21.03 -4.26 14.65
CA PRO A 239 21.60 -3.02 15.19
C PRO A 239 23.09 -2.82 14.85
N VAL A 240 23.82 -3.88 14.49
CA VAL A 240 25.26 -3.84 14.22
C VAL A 240 25.51 -3.53 12.76
N THR A 241 24.90 -4.32 11.87
CA THR A 241 25.02 -4.17 10.41
C THR A 241 24.07 -3.13 9.84
N ARG A 242 23.12 -2.63 10.64
CA ARG A 242 22.08 -1.65 10.27
C ARG A 242 21.30 -2.08 9.03
N THR A 243 21.09 -3.39 8.89
CA THR A 243 20.47 -4.00 7.72
C THR A 243 19.30 -4.88 8.13
N VAL A 244 18.22 -4.82 7.36
CA VAL A 244 17.13 -5.82 7.40
C VAL A 244 17.09 -6.56 6.06
N GLU A 245 16.94 -7.88 6.10
CA GLU A 245 16.90 -8.73 4.91
C GLU A 245 15.47 -9.13 4.57
N ILE A 246 15.02 -8.90 3.33
CA ILE A 246 13.68 -9.23 2.84
C ILE A 246 13.81 -10.21 1.67
N ASN A 247 13.03 -11.29 1.68
CA ASN A 247 12.98 -12.24 0.57
C ASN A 247 11.62 -12.13 -0.13
N GLN A 248 11.65 -12.01 -1.45
CA GLN A 248 10.46 -11.96 -2.28
C GLN A 248 10.51 -12.98 -3.41
N ILE A 249 9.34 -13.48 -3.79
CA ILE A 249 9.15 -14.23 -5.03
C ILE A 249 8.21 -13.46 -5.95
N TRP A 250 8.56 -13.42 -7.24
CA TRP A 250 7.83 -12.65 -8.25
C TRP A 250 7.40 -13.62 -9.36
N PHE A 251 6.10 -13.67 -9.65
CA PHE A 251 5.52 -14.59 -10.64
C PHE A 251 4.12 -14.09 -11.06
N ASP A 252 3.69 -14.36 -12.29
CA ASP A 252 2.33 -14.07 -12.75
C ASP A 252 1.84 -12.66 -12.42
N THR A 253 0.80 -12.50 -11.63
CA THR A 253 0.28 -11.21 -11.15
C THR A 253 0.63 -10.94 -9.69
N HIS A 254 1.59 -11.68 -9.13
CA HIS A 254 1.86 -11.76 -7.70
C HIS A 254 3.29 -11.37 -7.33
N ILE A 255 3.41 -10.70 -6.18
CA ILE A 255 4.66 -10.55 -5.42
C ILE A 255 4.35 -11.06 -4.02
N GLU A 256 5.07 -12.09 -3.58
CA GLU A 256 4.95 -12.59 -2.22
C GLU A 256 6.22 -12.28 -1.45
N SER A 257 6.06 -11.75 -0.23
CA SER A 257 7.14 -11.36 0.66
C SER A 257 7.10 -12.19 1.94
N ASP A 258 8.29 -12.50 2.48
CA ASP A 258 8.41 -13.09 3.81
C ASP A 258 8.30 -12.05 4.95
N THR A 259 8.12 -10.79 4.58
CA THR A 259 8.08 -9.64 5.49
C THR A 259 6.92 -8.73 5.11
N MET A 260 6.09 -8.37 6.08
CA MET A 260 4.99 -7.41 6.02
C MET A 260 5.29 -6.20 6.90
N TYR A 261 6.05 -6.40 8.00
CA TYR A 261 6.45 -5.33 8.91
C TYR A 261 7.96 -5.32 9.18
N ILE A 262 8.56 -4.14 9.19
CA ILE A 262 9.92 -3.90 9.66
C ILE A 262 9.88 -3.27 11.05
N ASP A 263 10.54 -3.91 12.01
CA ASP A 263 10.88 -3.29 13.28
C ASP A 263 12.16 -2.45 13.12
N THR A 264 11.97 -1.13 13.06
CA THR A 264 13.03 -0.15 12.90
C THR A 264 13.62 0.33 14.21
N CYS A 265 13.21 -0.18 15.38
CA CYS A 265 13.56 0.40 16.67
C CYS A 265 15.08 0.58 16.87
N ALA A 266 15.86 -0.41 16.43
CA ALA A 266 17.32 -0.41 16.50
C ALA A 266 18.00 0.76 15.73
N VAL A 267 17.34 1.32 14.72
CA VAL A 267 17.87 2.40 13.85
C VAL A 267 16.97 3.65 13.84
N GLU A 268 15.87 3.65 14.58
CA GLU A 268 15.03 4.82 14.82
C GLU A 268 15.51 5.59 16.06
N LYS A 269 16.05 4.87 17.06
CA LYS A 269 16.52 5.43 18.33
C LYS A 269 17.90 4.89 18.70
N ILE A 270 18.78 5.76 19.18
CA ILE A 270 20.11 5.36 19.68
C ILE A 270 19.92 4.49 20.92
N GLY A 271 20.39 3.24 20.86
CA GLY A 271 20.17 2.25 21.91
C GLY A 271 18.71 1.82 22.04
N GLY A 272 17.94 1.91 20.94
CA GLY A 272 16.53 1.55 20.88
C GLY A 272 16.27 0.09 21.26
N VAL A 273 15.31 -0.14 22.14
CA VAL A 273 14.80 -1.45 22.54
C VAL A 273 13.30 -1.47 22.38
N LEU A 274 12.79 -2.48 21.66
CA LEU A 274 11.37 -2.65 21.46
C LEU A 274 10.68 -3.05 22.76
N ASN A 275 9.65 -2.30 23.17
CA ASN A 275 8.86 -2.57 24.35
C ASN A 275 7.46 -3.04 23.95
N HIS A 276 7.22 -4.34 24.11
CA HIS A 276 5.95 -4.98 23.78
C HIS A 276 4.81 -4.63 24.74
N GLU A 277 5.11 -4.17 25.96
CA GLU A 277 4.08 -3.75 26.92
C GLU A 277 3.52 -2.37 26.57
N THR A 278 4.36 -1.49 26.02
CA THR A 278 4.00 -0.10 25.70
C THR A 278 3.78 0.13 24.22
N GLY A 279 4.00 -0.86 23.34
CA GLY A 279 3.87 -0.71 21.90
C GLY A 279 4.84 0.31 21.30
N LYS A 280 6.01 0.51 21.93
CA LYS A 280 6.94 1.58 21.58
C LYS A 280 8.39 1.11 21.51
N CYS A 281 9.20 1.92 20.84
CA CYS A 281 10.65 1.85 20.95
C CYS A 281 11.12 2.73 22.12
N ASP A 282 11.64 2.10 23.17
CA ASP A 282 12.31 2.78 24.29
C ASP A 282 13.77 3.05 23.92
N GLY A 283 14.35 4.18 24.31
CA GLY A 283 15.73 4.50 23.97
C GLY A 283 15.99 5.99 23.85
N GLY A 284 17.24 6.33 23.54
CA GLY A 284 17.79 7.70 23.59
C GLY A 284 17.28 8.64 22.50
N ASP A 285 18.18 9.49 22.00
CA ASP A 285 17.84 10.41 20.93
C ASP A 285 17.50 9.67 19.62
N TRP A 286 16.82 10.36 18.71
CA TRP A 286 16.59 9.85 17.36
C TRP A 286 17.93 9.53 16.68
N ASP A 287 17.99 8.41 16.00
CA ASP A 287 19.14 8.03 15.19
C ASP A 287 18.97 8.55 13.75
N ASP A 288 19.98 9.27 13.27
CA ASP A 288 20.08 9.85 11.93
C ASP A 288 21.01 9.03 11.00
N GLY A 289 21.58 7.93 11.49
CA GLY A 289 22.52 7.12 10.74
C GLY A 289 21.87 6.34 9.60
N GLU A 290 22.65 6.10 8.53
CA GLU A 290 22.24 5.28 7.39
C GLU A 290 21.84 3.86 7.82
N TRP A 291 20.80 3.31 7.21
CA TRP A 291 20.44 1.91 7.34
C TRP A 291 19.98 1.38 5.98
N PHE A 292 19.93 0.06 5.86
CA PHE A 292 19.77 -0.60 4.56
C PHE A 292 18.66 -1.63 4.60
N VAL A 293 17.98 -1.77 3.47
CA VAL A 293 17.16 -2.95 3.19
C VAL A 293 17.90 -3.78 2.15
N LYS A 294 18.18 -5.04 2.50
CA LYS A 294 18.72 -6.03 1.58
C LYS A 294 17.57 -6.83 1.00
N TYR A 295 17.32 -6.70 -0.30
CA TYR A 295 16.32 -7.48 -1.00
C TYR A 295 16.96 -8.70 -1.66
N ASN A 296 16.34 -9.87 -1.49
CA ASN A 296 16.62 -11.08 -2.24
C ASN A 296 15.36 -11.42 -3.05
N ILE A 297 15.40 -11.14 -4.35
CA ILE A 297 14.25 -11.29 -5.22
C ILE A 297 14.45 -12.50 -6.12
N PHE A 298 13.59 -13.50 -5.98
CA PHE A 298 13.57 -14.69 -6.83
C PHE A 298 12.52 -14.49 -7.92
N VAL A 299 12.98 -14.32 -9.17
CA VAL A 299 12.09 -14.10 -10.31
C VAL A 299 11.78 -15.44 -10.95
N LEU A 300 10.58 -15.94 -10.68
CA LEU A 300 10.14 -17.26 -11.12
C LEU A 300 9.54 -17.17 -12.53
N ASN A 301 9.07 -18.30 -13.07
CA ASN A 301 8.40 -18.33 -14.37
C ASN A 301 7.29 -17.27 -14.44
N ARG A 302 7.27 -16.50 -15.53
CA ARG A 302 6.34 -15.38 -15.76
C ARG A 302 6.52 -14.23 -14.75
N GLY A 303 7.65 -14.17 -14.06
CA GLY A 303 7.99 -13.14 -13.07
C GLY A 303 8.74 -11.93 -13.62
N HIS A 304 9.16 -11.93 -14.89
CA HIS A 304 9.92 -10.83 -15.51
C HIS A 304 9.29 -9.47 -15.23
N GLU A 305 10.09 -8.52 -14.72
CA GLU A 305 9.59 -7.26 -14.16
C GLU A 305 10.68 -6.22 -13.93
N ASP A 306 10.30 -4.95 -13.75
CA ASP A 306 11.15 -3.89 -13.22
C ASP A 306 10.98 -3.75 -11.70
N PHE A 307 12.06 -3.95 -10.95
CA PHE A 307 12.07 -3.74 -9.50
C PHE A 307 12.10 -2.26 -9.17
N ALA A 308 11.01 -1.78 -8.54
CA ALA A 308 10.92 -0.42 -8.02
C ALA A 308 10.42 -0.43 -6.57
N SER A 309 11.35 -0.29 -5.61
CA SER A 309 10.99 -0.05 -4.22
C SER A 309 10.65 1.43 -4.02
N PHE A 310 9.47 1.68 -3.48
CA PHE A 310 8.84 2.99 -3.41
C PHE A 310 8.41 3.33 -1.98
N PRO A 311 9.33 3.85 -1.16
CA PRO A 311 9.04 4.28 0.19
C PRO A 311 8.04 5.43 0.19
N MET A 312 7.04 5.34 1.05
CA MET A 312 6.26 6.47 1.51
C MET A 312 6.91 7.04 2.77
N LEU A 313 7.28 8.32 2.70
CA LEU A 313 7.98 9.00 3.79
C LEU A 313 7.09 10.07 4.42
N TYR A 314 7.14 10.12 5.75
CA TYR A 314 6.64 11.26 6.51
C TYR A 314 7.65 12.41 6.50
N ASP A 315 7.18 13.58 6.90
CA ASP A 315 8.01 14.73 7.27
C ASP A 315 8.68 14.51 8.64
N ASP A 316 9.61 15.39 9.04
CA ASP A 316 10.41 15.19 10.24
C ASP A 316 9.56 15.29 11.52
N PRO A 317 9.34 14.17 12.24
CA PRO A 317 8.59 14.20 13.49
C PRO A 317 9.32 14.99 14.59
N LYS A 318 10.61 15.30 14.46
CA LYS A 318 11.34 16.19 15.39
C LYS A 318 10.91 17.64 15.26
N GLU A 319 10.52 18.05 14.07
CA GLU A 319 10.29 19.44 13.71
C GLU A 319 8.81 19.80 13.86
N ILE A 320 7.93 18.86 13.53
CA ILE A 320 6.49 19.07 13.57
C ILE A 320 5.96 18.70 14.95
N VAL A 321 5.89 19.70 15.82
CA VAL A 321 5.37 19.55 17.19
C VAL A 321 4.04 20.30 17.35
N LEU A 322 2.91 19.59 17.26
CA LEU A 322 1.58 20.16 17.52
C LEU A 322 1.12 19.78 18.92
N GLY A 323 0.70 20.76 19.73
CA GLY A 323 0.23 20.49 21.10
C GLY A 323 1.28 19.86 22.03
N GLY A 324 2.56 20.11 21.76
CA GLY A 324 3.68 19.51 22.50
C GLY A 324 4.04 18.08 22.06
N GLN A 325 3.64 17.69 20.85
CA GLN A 325 3.79 16.35 20.32
C GLN A 325 4.30 16.27 18.90
N ASN A 326 5.27 15.39 18.69
CA ASN A 326 5.73 14.96 17.37
C ASN A 326 4.57 14.41 16.54
N GLN A 327 4.39 14.94 15.34
CA GLN A 327 3.40 14.50 14.36
C GLN A 327 4.07 13.81 13.18
N PHE A 328 3.39 12.80 12.63
CA PHE A 328 3.79 12.14 11.39
C PHE A 328 2.87 12.63 10.28
N ILE A 329 3.41 13.47 9.41
CA ILE A 329 2.67 14.09 8.31
C ILE A 329 3.21 13.55 7.00
N PRO A 330 2.36 13.05 6.09
CA PRO A 330 2.80 12.62 4.76
C PRO A 330 3.60 13.73 4.05
N ASN A 331 4.77 13.38 3.52
CA ASN A 331 5.62 14.30 2.79
C ASN A 331 5.76 13.84 1.34
N VAL A 332 6.57 12.82 1.12
CA VAL A 332 7.09 12.48 -0.19
C VAL A 332 7.29 10.97 -0.35
N SER A 333 7.17 10.51 -1.58
CA SER A 333 7.51 9.16 -2.00
C SER A 333 8.40 9.23 -3.23
N LEU A 334 9.21 8.21 -3.46
CA LEU A 334 10.14 8.20 -4.59
C LEU A 334 10.51 6.77 -4.99
N ASP A 335 10.84 6.55 -6.25
CA ASP A 335 11.45 5.29 -6.69
C ASP A 335 12.91 5.27 -6.21
N GLN A 336 13.26 4.34 -5.31
CA GLN A 336 14.65 4.20 -4.85
C GLN A 336 15.55 3.56 -5.90
N THR A 337 14.95 2.78 -6.78
CA THR A 337 15.57 2.18 -7.96
C THR A 337 14.49 1.82 -8.97
N PHE A 338 14.90 1.53 -10.21
CA PHE A 338 14.03 1.01 -11.24
C PHE A 338 14.82 -0.01 -12.09
N PHE A 339 15.04 -1.20 -11.53
CA PHE A 339 16.01 -2.15 -12.09
C PHE A 339 15.32 -3.29 -12.86
N PRO A 340 15.65 -3.52 -14.15
CA PRO A 340 15.06 -4.61 -14.91
C PRO A 340 15.55 -5.98 -14.42
N MET A 341 14.60 -6.87 -14.11
CA MET A 341 14.85 -8.23 -13.67
C MET A 341 14.28 -9.24 -14.66
N GLU A 342 15.07 -10.28 -14.93
CA GLU A 342 14.72 -11.38 -15.84
C GLU A 342 14.27 -12.62 -15.07
N GLU A 343 13.35 -13.39 -15.67
CA GLU A 343 12.93 -14.68 -15.12
C GLU A 343 14.08 -15.68 -15.06
N GLY A 344 14.05 -16.57 -14.06
CA GLY A 344 15.08 -17.59 -13.87
C GLY A 344 16.33 -17.08 -13.16
N PHE A 345 16.26 -15.92 -12.51
CA PHE A 345 17.36 -15.37 -11.72
C PHE A 345 16.91 -14.98 -10.31
N LYS A 346 17.85 -15.06 -9.37
CA LYS A 346 17.79 -14.36 -8.09
C LYS A 346 18.60 -13.07 -8.22
N TYR A 347 18.00 -11.95 -7.85
CA TYR A 347 18.67 -10.66 -7.70
C TYR A 347 18.83 -10.30 -6.23
N THR A 348 20.01 -9.80 -5.86
CA THR A 348 20.27 -9.27 -4.52
C THR A 348 20.65 -7.80 -4.62
N PHE A 349 19.90 -6.97 -3.90
CA PHE A 349 20.06 -5.52 -3.85
C PHE A 349 20.28 -5.08 -2.41
N PHE A 350 21.12 -4.07 -2.21
CA PHE A 350 21.07 -3.24 -1.01
C PHE A 350 20.54 -1.87 -1.41
N ILE A 351 19.50 -1.43 -0.71
CA ILE A 351 18.88 -0.12 -0.92
C ILE A 351 19.11 0.73 0.32
N LYS A 352 19.76 1.88 0.14
CA LYS A 352 19.94 2.89 1.18
C LYS A 352 18.60 3.51 1.54
N GLN A 353 18.33 3.60 2.84
CA GLN A 353 17.10 4.19 3.36
C GLN A 353 17.37 5.57 3.97
N PRO A 354 16.39 6.49 3.93
CA PRO A 354 16.42 7.70 4.76
C PRO A 354 16.33 7.31 6.25
N PRO A 355 16.67 8.22 7.19
CA PRO A 355 16.60 7.91 8.61
C PRO A 355 15.23 7.32 9.01
N ALA A 356 15.22 6.27 9.83
CA ALA A 356 14.02 5.46 10.05
C ALA A 356 12.82 6.24 10.64
N ARG A 357 13.05 7.42 11.24
CA ARG A 357 11.97 8.29 11.72
C ARG A 357 11.04 8.80 10.61
N PHE A 358 11.52 8.89 9.38
CA PHE A 358 10.72 9.29 8.21
C PHE A 358 9.97 8.11 7.60
N PHE A 359 10.43 6.88 7.83
CA PHE A 359 9.89 5.68 7.20
C PHE A 359 8.47 5.37 7.70
N ASN A 360 7.53 5.31 6.76
CA ASN A 360 6.17 4.80 6.98
C ASN A 360 6.01 3.38 6.45
N LEU A 361 6.19 3.21 5.15
CA LEU A 361 6.09 1.93 4.45
C LEU A 361 6.86 2.00 3.12
N THR A 362 7.10 0.86 2.49
CA THR A 362 7.64 0.75 1.13
C THR A 362 6.75 -0.15 0.29
N TYR A 363 6.34 0.33 -0.87
CA TYR A 363 5.75 -0.51 -1.91
C TYR A 363 6.81 -1.14 -2.78
N HIS A 364 6.57 -2.36 -3.23
CA HIS A 364 7.37 -3.06 -4.23
C HIS A 364 6.50 -3.20 -5.47
N TRP A 365 6.76 -2.36 -6.47
CA TRP A 365 5.99 -2.35 -7.70
C TRP A 365 6.59 -3.27 -8.73
N GLY A 366 5.73 -4.05 -9.38
CA GLY A 366 5.99 -4.60 -10.70
C GLY A 366 5.24 -3.83 -11.77
N TRP A 367 5.92 -2.95 -12.47
CA TRP A 367 5.28 -1.99 -13.36
C TRP A 367 4.83 -2.55 -14.72
N ARG A 368 5.44 -3.63 -15.22
CA ARG A 368 5.11 -4.24 -16.52
C ARG A 368 3.77 -4.98 -16.47
N LEU A 369 3.40 -5.54 -15.32
CA LEU A 369 2.14 -6.28 -15.09
C LEU A 369 1.34 -5.67 -13.94
N HIS A 370 1.09 -4.37 -14.05
CA HIS A 370 0.32 -3.55 -13.12
C HIS A 370 -1.13 -3.38 -13.62
N PRO A 371 -2.21 -3.38 -12.78
CA PRO A 371 -2.30 -3.15 -11.33
C PRO A 371 -2.30 -4.31 -10.33
N PRO A 372 -2.17 -5.61 -10.69
CA PRO A 372 -2.21 -6.65 -9.66
C PRO A 372 -0.84 -6.93 -9.02
N ARG A 373 0.28 -6.50 -9.62
CA ARG A 373 1.60 -6.88 -9.14
C ARG A 373 2.22 -5.83 -8.19
N VAL A 374 1.75 -5.82 -6.93
CA VAL A 374 2.25 -4.94 -5.86
C VAL A 374 2.24 -5.65 -4.50
N GLN A 375 3.27 -5.41 -3.69
CA GLN A 375 3.35 -5.81 -2.28
C GLN A 375 3.82 -4.63 -1.43
N ALA A 376 3.48 -4.60 -0.14
CA ALA A 376 3.84 -3.53 0.78
C ALA A 376 4.52 -4.03 2.06
N VAL A 377 5.52 -3.29 2.52
CA VAL A 377 6.14 -3.51 3.84
C VAL A 377 6.01 -2.25 4.68
N GLU A 378 5.41 -2.36 5.85
CA GLU A 378 5.13 -1.23 6.73
C GLU A 378 6.11 -1.15 7.90
N ASN A 379 6.22 0.03 8.50
CA ASN A 379 6.96 0.25 9.73
C ASN A 379 6.12 -0.22 10.93
N LEU A 380 6.60 -1.23 11.67
CA LEU A 380 5.93 -1.79 12.84
C LEU A 380 5.61 -0.72 13.91
N LEU A 381 6.50 0.27 14.06
CA LEU A 381 6.40 1.32 15.07
C LEU A 381 5.38 2.41 14.72
N ARG A 382 4.81 2.41 13.51
CA ARG A 382 3.75 3.34 13.09
C ARG A 382 2.36 2.83 13.50
N GLY A 383 2.29 2.28 14.71
CA GLY A 383 1.09 1.80 15.36
C GLY A 383 0.12 2.90 15.79
N PHE A 384 -0.82 2.54 16.65
CA PHE A 384 -1.95 3.41 17.05
C PHE A 384 -2.37 3.13 18.50
N THR A 385 -3.21 4.00 19.04
CA THR A 385 -3.72 3.89 20.42
C THR A 385 -5.12 3.28 20.42
N VAL A 386 -5.33 2.21 21.19
CA VAL A 386 -6.62 1.53 21.35
C VAL A 386 -7.12 1.57 22.79
N ASP A 387 -8.40 1.24 22.99
CA ASP A 387 -8.92 0.89 24.31
C ASP A 387 -8.34 -0.44 24.78
N LYS A 388 -7.85 -0.47 26.01
CA LYS A 388 -7.39 -1.71 26.65
C LYS A 388 -8.58 -2.61 26.89
N LEU A 389 -8.48 -3.86 26.45
CA LEU A 389 -9.48 -4.89 26.72
C LEU A 389 -9.03 -5.81 27.86
N ASP A 390 -9.97 -6.33 28.62
CA ASP A 390 -9.75 -7.41 29.59
C ASP A 390 -9.82 -8.79 28.91
N ALA A 391 -9.61 -9.86 29.68
CA ALA A 391 -9.65 -11.23 29.17
C ALA A 391 -11.00 -11.66 28.57
N ASN A 392 -12.07 -10.90 28.83
CA ASN A 392 -13.41 -11.14 28.30
C ASN A 392 -13.74 -10.21 27.12
N GLY A 393 -12.77 -9.43 26.63
CA GLY A 393 -12.96 -8.47 25.54
C GLY A 393 -13.71 -7.20 25.95
N GLN A 394 -13.86 -6.93 27.25
CA GLN A 394 -14.49 -5.69 27.73
C GLN A 394 -13.47 -4.58 27.90
N VAL A 395 -13.88 -3.34 27.59
CA VAL A 395 -13.04 -2.15 27.79
C VAL A 395 -12.72 -1.97 29.27
N VAL A 396 -11.44 -2.01 29.61
CA VAL A 396 -10.91 -1.71 30.94
C VAL A 396 -11.11 -0.22 31.22
N ARG A 397 -11.66 0.12 32.39
CA ARG A 397 -11.90 1.50 32.81
C ARG A 397 -11.06 1.88 34.01
N ASP A 398 -10.63 3.14 34.06
CA ASP A 398 -9.92 3.74 35.19
C ASP A 398 -10.87 4.01 36.38
N ALA A 399 -10.31 4.50 37.48
CA ALA A 399 -11.08 4.81 38.70
C ALA A 399 -12.19 5.87 38.49
N ASN A 400 -12.13 6.64 37.40
CA ASN A 400 -13.10 7.66 37.03
C ASN A 400 -14.10 7.16 35.97
N GLY A 401 -14.02 5.88 35.57
CA GLY A 401 -14.88 5.29 34.56
C GLY A 401 -14.44 5.54 33.11
N ASN A 402 -13.29 6.17 32.89
CA ASN A 402 -12.78 6.41 31.53
C ASN A 402 -12.09 5.16 31.00
N PRO A 403 -12.19 4.85 29.69
CA PRO A 403 -11.41 3.79 29.07
C PRO A 403 -9.90 3.96 29.29
N VAL A 404 -9.24 2.89 29.72
CA VAL A 404 -7.77 2.82 29.79
C VAL A 404 -7.25 2.65 28.37
N LYS A 405 -6.29 3.49 27.97
CA LYS A 405 -5.70 3.47 26.62
C LYS A 405 -4.36 2.75 26.63
N VAL A 406 -4.06 2.04 25.54
CA VAL A 406 -2.77 1.38 25.31
C VAL A 406 -2.34 1.61 23.86
N ASP A 407 -1.04 1.77 23.66
CA ASP A 407 -0.47 1.85 22.32
C ASP A 407 -0.17 0.42 21.83
N VAL A 408 -0.49 0.18 20.56
CA VAL A 408 -0.29 -1.10 19.89
C VAL A 408 0.52 -0.89 18.62
N PHE A 409 1.27 -1.92 18.23
CA PHE A 409 2.04 -1.92 16.99
C PHE A 409 1.14 -2.05 15.76
N ARG A 410 1.72 -1.80 14.58
CA ARG A 410 1.00 -1.83 13.30
C ARG A 410 0.40 -3.21 12.96
N ASP A 411 1.04 -4.29 13.41
CA ASP A 411 0.61 -5.69 13.24
C ASP A 411 -0.58 -6.10 14.12
N HIS A 412 -1.14 -5.17 14.91
CA HIS A 412 -2.24 -5.46 15.83
C HIS A 412 -3.45 -6.11 15.14
N PHE A 413 -3.83 -5.63 13.95
CA PHE A 413 -4.98 -6.15 13.21
C PHE A 413 -4.74 -7.59 12.75
N GLU A 414 -3.56 -7.86 12.18
CA GLU A 414 -3.12 -9.20 11.81
C GLU A 414 -3.16 -10.17 13.00
N ARG A 415 -2.58 -9.78 14.14
CA ARG A 415 -2.54 -10.62 15.35
C ARG A 415 -3.92 -10.87 15.94
N THR A 416 -4.80 -9.89 15.85
CA THR A 416 -6.17 -9.99 16.36
C THR A 416 -7.02 -10.91 15.49
N VAL A 417 -6.78 -10.93 14.17
CA VAL A 417 -7.50 -11.79 13.23
C VAL A 417 -6.94 -13.21 13.23
N PHE A 418 -5.64 -13.37 12.96
CA PHE A 418 -5.02 -14.67 12.72
C PHE A 418 -4.37 -15.30 13.97
N GLY A 419 -4.37 -14.57 15.09
CA GLY A 419 -3.72 -14.99 16.34
C GLY A 419 -2.22 -14.68 16.37
N GLU A 420 -1.63 -14.81 17.55
CA GLU A 420 -0.21 -14.49 17.80
C GLU A 420 0.77 -15.32 16.97
N ASN A 421 0.49 -16.61 16.83
CA ASN A 421 1.29 -17.52 16.02
C ASN A 421 0.38 -18.54 15.33
N PRO A 422 -0.13 -18.21 14.13
CA PRO A 422 -1.00 -19.10 13.36
C PRO A 422 -0.32 -20.40 12.91
N ARG A 423 0.99 -20.55 13.09
CA ARG A 423 1.74 -21.77 12.75
C ARG A 423 2.16 -22.58 13.99
N ALA A 424 1.73 -22.20 15.18
CA ALA A 424 2.15 -22.87 16.42
C ALA A 424 1.71 -24.35 16.48
N ASN A 425 0.52 -24.66 15.99
CA ASN A 425 -0.03 -26.01 15.90
C ASN A 425 -1.19 -26.03 14.86
N GLU A 426 -1.74 -27.22 14.59
CA GLU A 426 -2.83 -27.40 13.61
C GLU A 426 -4.09 -26.61 14.00
N ASP A 427 -4.45 -26.57 15.29
CA ASP A 427 -5.67 -25.88 15.76
C ASP A 427 -5.56 -24.37 15.53
N ALA A 428 -4.42 -23.76 15.89
CA ALA A 428 -4.13 -22.35 15.64
C ALA A 428 -4.16 -22.03 14.13
N LYS A 429 -3.61 -22.91 13.29
CA LYS A 429 -3.64 -22.77 11.83
C LYS A 429 -5.07 -22.81 11.29
N LEU A 430 -5.85 -23.79 11.72
CA LEU A 430 -7.24 -23.92 11.27
C LEU A 430 -8.10 -22.76 11.76
N GLN A 431 -7.86 -22.25 12.97
CA GLN A 431 -8.51 -21.05 13.48
C GLN A 431 -8.17 -19.82 12.62
N ALA A 432 -6.91 -19.61 12.27
CA ALA A 432 -6.50 -18.51 11.38
C ALA A 432 -7.14 -18.64 9.99
N ILE A 433 -7.06 -19.81 9.36
CA ILE A 433 -7.67 -20.08 8.04
C ILE A 433 -9.20 -19.92 8.09
N SER A 434 -9.84 -20.17 9.24
CA SER A 434 -11.28 -19.99 9.40
C SER A 434 -11.73 -18.52 9.32
N MET A 435 -10.82 -17.56 9.52
CA MET A 435 -11.13 -16.13 9.37
C MET A 435 -11.26 -15.71 7.91
N ILE A 436 -10.61 -16.44 7.01
CA ILE A 436 -10.64 -16.19 5.57
C ILE A 436 -12.04 -16.52 5.04
N GLY A 437 -12.56 -15.70 4.14
CA GLY A 437 -13.86 -15.88 3.50
C GLY A 437 -13.97 -17.16 2.68
N ASP A 438 -15.17 -17.73 2.63
CA ASP A 438 -15.42 -18.95 1.82
C ASP A 438 -15.42 -18.70 0.31
N LEU A 439 -15.49 -17.43 -0.11
CA LEU A 439 -15.35 -17.03 -1.50
C LEU A 439 -13.88 -16.81 -1.92
N ALA A 440 -12.93 -16.80 -0.98
CA ALA A 440 -11.52 -16.58 -1.31
C ALA A 440 -10.98 -17.74 -2.17
N PRO A 441 -10.45 -17.45 -3.38
CA PRO A 441 -10.00 -18.49 -4.32
C PRO A 441 -8.97 -19.46 -3.73
N ALA A 442 -7.98 -18.93 -2.99
CA ALA A 442 -6.98 -19.75 -2.31
C ALA A 442 -7.59 -20.70 -1.26
N LYS A 443 -8.59 -20.23 -0.48
CA LYS A 443 -9.30 -21.05 0.51
C LYS A 443 -10.16 -22.13 -0.15
N ARG A 444 -10.79 -21.83 -1.28
CA ARG A 444 -11.56 -22.82 -2.06
C ARG A 444 -10.66 -23.94 -2.58
N MET A 445 -9.53 -23.58 -3.20
CA MET A 445 -8.51 -24.56 -3.60
C MET A 445 -8.08 -25.43 -2.41
N TRP A 446 -7.78 -24.82 -1.26
CA TRP A 446 -7.38 -25.53 -0.05
C TRP A 446 -8.47 -26.49 0.43
N THR A 447 -9.73 -26.05 0.45
CA THR A 447 -10.89 -26.84 0.89
C THR A 447 -11.09 -28.06 -0.01
N SER A 448 -10.98 -27.89 -1.32
CA SER A 448 -11.04 -29.00 -2.28
C SER A 448 -9.95 -30.03 -2.03
N LEU A 449 -8.70 -29.59 -1.82
CA LEU A 449 -7.60 -30.51 -1.51
C LEU A 449 -7.79 -31.22 -0.17
N LYS A 450 -8.31 -30.54 0.86
CA LYS A 450 -8.63 -31.17 2.15
C LYS A 450 -9.71 -32.23 2.01
N LYS A 451 -10.74 -32.02 1.18
CA LYS A 451 -11.77 -33.04 0.90
C LYS A 451 -11.19 -34.27 0.18
N PHE A 452 -10.29 -34.06 -0.79
CA PHE A 452 -9.56 -35.17 -1.43
C PHE A 452 -8.71 -35.92 -0.41
N LYS A 453 -7.92 -35.22 0.40
CA LYS A 453 -7.08 -35.82 1.45
C LYS A 453 -7.90 -36.60 2.49
N ALA A 454 -9.08 -36.11 2.87
CA ALA A 454 -9.99 -36.75 3.80
C ALA A 454 -10.81 -37.91 3.18
N ASN A 455 -10.60 -38.26 1.90
CA ASN A 455 -11.37 -39.27 1.17
C ASN A 455 -12.89 -39.03 1.18
N SER A 456 -13.30 -37.76 1.29
CA SER A 456 -14.71 -37.36 1.40
C SER A 456 -15.41 -37.22 0.04
N VAL A 457 -14.65 -37.35 -1.06
CA VAL A 457 -15.13 -37.19 -2.44
C VAL A 457 -15.15 -38.55 -3.16
N GLN A 458 -16.31 -38.96 -3.67
CA GLN A 458 -16.49 -40.28 -4.32
C GLN A 458 -17.40 -40.22 -5.55
N GLY A 459 -17.22 -41.17 -6.48
CA GLY A 459 -18.02 -41.28 -7.70
C GLY A 459 -17.98 -39.99 -8.52
N ASN A 460 -19.15 -39.54 -9.01
CA ASN A 460 -19.29 -38.32 -9.80
C ASN A 460 -18.86 -37.05 -9.06
N ARG A 461 -18.78 -37.08 -7.72
CA ARG A 461 -18.31 -35.92 -6.94
C ARG A 461 -16.82 -35.64 -7.14
N VAL A 462 -16.03 -36.64 -7.56
CA VAL A 462 -14.59 -36.47 -7.86
C VAL A 462 -14.39 -35.44 -8.96
N ARG A 463 -15.18 -35.56 -10.03
CA ARG A 463 -15.10 -34.64 -11.16
C ARG A 463 -15.55 -33.23 -10.76
N ALA A 464 -16.68 -33.10 -10.06
CA ALA A 464 -17.19 -31.81 -9.62
C ALA A 464 -16.22 -31.08 -8.67
N GLU A 465 -15.56 -31.80 -7.75
CA GLU A 465 -14.58 -31.18 -6.86
C GLU A 465 -13.27 -30.80 -7.58
N ALA A 466 -12.86 -31.59 -8.58
CA ALA A 466 -11.72 -31.24 -9.43
C ALA A 466 -11.99 -30.01 -10.29
N GLU A 467 -13.23 -29.86 -10.78
CA GLU A 467 -13.69 -28.65 -11.49
C GLU A 467 -13.71 -27.45 -10.53
N GLU A 468 -14.21 -27.60 -9.31
CA GLU A 468 -14.18 -26.51 -8.32
C GLU A 468 -12.75 -26.03 -7.99
N PHE A 469 -11.80 -26.96 -7.84
CA PHE A 469 -10.39 -26.60 -7.70
C PHE A 469 -9.86 -25.85 -8.94
N SER A 470 -10.20 -26.33 -10.15
CA SER A 470 -9.73 -25.73 -11.39
C SER A 470 -10.26 -24.31 -11.60
N GLU A 471 -11.54 -24.09 -11.33
CA GLU A 471 -12.14 -22.77 -11.46
C GLU A 471 -11.61 -21.82 -10.38
N SER A 472 -11.40 -22.30 -9.15
CA SER A 472 -10.77 -21.50 -8.08
C SER A 472 -9.32 -21.14 -8.38
N PHE A 473 -8.59 -22.00 -9.12
CA PHE A 473 -7.25 -21.69 -9.59
C PHE A 473 -7.26 -20.53 -10.60
N PHE A 474 -8.24 -20.46 -11.49
CA PHE A 474 -8.38 -19.34 -12.42
C PHE A 474 -8.85 -18.06 -11.72
N ASP A 475 -9.83 -18.16 -10.81
CA ASP A 475 -10.25 -17.04 -9.97
C ASP A 475 -9.05 -16.42 -9.20
N TRP A 476 -8.13 -17.24 -8.71
CA TRP A 476 -6.93 -16.78 -7.99
C TRP A 476 -5.92 -16.09 -8.90
N SER A 477 -5.77 -16.56 -10.14
CA SER A 477 -4.74 -16.08 -11.05
C SER A 477 -5.00 -14.67 -11.61
N ASP A 478 -6.27 -14.26 -11.66
CA ASP A 478 -6.70 -12.99 -12.23
C ASP A 478 -7.33 -12.09 -11.17
N ARG A 479 -6.62 -11.01 -10.82
CA ARG A 479 -7.07 -10.02 -9.83
C ARG A 479 -7.84 -8.85 -10.46
N ASN A 480 -7.99 -8.83 -11.78
CA ASN A 480 -8.77 -7.86 -12.54
C ASN A 480 -10.18 -8.36 -12.86
N GLU A 481 -10.53 -9.55 -12.36
CA GLU A 481 -11.87 -10.08 -12.35
C GLU A 481 -12.33 -10.38 -10.91
N LEU A 482 -13.63 -10.22 -10.66
CA LEU A 482 -14.22 -10.61 -9.37
C LEU A 482 -14.35 -12.14 -9.34
N PRO A 483 -13.89 -12.81 -8.26
CA PRO A 483 -14.05 -14.25 -8.13
C PRO A 483 -15.51 -14.71 -8.19
N ARG A 484 -15.72 -15.93 -8.71
CA ARG A 484 -17.06 -16.54 -8.80
C ARG A 484 -17.81 -16.46 -7.47
N GLY A 485 -19.09 -16.09 -7.53
CA GLY A 485 -19.94 -15.90 -6.35
C GLY A 485 -20.01 -14.44 -5.88
N ILE A 486 -19.20 -13.55 -6.43
CA ILE A 486 -19.32 -12.10 -6.27
C ILE A 486 -19.76 -11.51 -7.60
N SER A 487 -20.87 -10.76 -7.58
CA SER A 487 -21.33 -10.03 -8.76
C SER A 487 -20.87 -8.57 -8.69
N PRO A 488 -20.43 -7.98 -9.82
CA PRO A 488 -20.15 -6.55 -9.87
C PRO A 488 -21.42 -5.76 -9.56
N ASP A 489 -21.27 -4.64 -8.87
CA ASP A 489 -22.39 -3.74 -8.62
C ASP A 489 -22.76 -3.03 -9.94
N PRO A 490 -23.99 -3.19 -10.45
CA PRO A 490 -24.38 -2.62 -11.74
C PRO A 490 -24.43 -1.09 -11.71
N ASP A 491 -24.53 -0.47 -10.54
CA ASP A 491 -24.62 0.99 -10.37
C ASP A 491 -23.27 1.63 -10.06
N ALA A 492 -22.25 0.84 -9.70
CA ALA A 492 -20.89 1.33 -9.47
C ALA A 492 -20.08 1.43 -10.77
N ASP A 493 -19.12 2.35 -10.77
CA ASP A 493 -18.10 2.46 -11.81
C ASP A 493 -16.97 1.45 -11.59
N VAL A 494 -16.63 1.20 -10.33
CA VAL A 494 -15.62 0.24 -9.88
C VAL A 494 -16.22 -0.64 -8.79
N THR A 495 -16.03 -1.95 -8.87
CA THR A 495 -16.31 -2.88 -7.76
C THR A 495 -15.01 -3.48 -7.26
N ILE A 496 -14.79 -3.44 -5.95
CA ILE A 496 -13.63 -4.01 -5.27
C ILE A 496 -14.09 -5.07 -4.28
N ALA A 497 -13.46 -6.23 -4.32
CA ALA A 497 -13.67 -7.31 -3.36
C ALA A 497 -12.40 -7.59 -2.56
N TYR A 498 -12.53 -7.55 -1.23
CA TYR A 498 -11.51 -7.99 -0.28
C TYR A 498 -11.70 -9.48 0.01
N LEU A 499 -10.66 -10.27 -0.29
CA LEU A 499 -10.64 -11.71 -0.10
C LEU A 499 -9.20 -12.14 0.23
N ASN A 500 -8.96 -12.48 1.50
CA ASN A 500 -7.72 -13.05 2.02
C ASN A 500 -6.46 -12.19 1.85
N ASN A 501 -6.45 -10.99 2.44
CA ASN A 501 -5.38 -9.99 2.27
C ASN A 501 -5.06 -9.73 0.78
N THR A 502 -6.03 -9.92 -0.11
CA THR A 502 -5.92 -9.66 -1.55
C THR A 502 -7.14 -8.88 -2.00
N ILE A 503 -6.90 -7.93 -2.91
CA ILE A 503 -7.95 -7.18 -3.57
C ILE A 503 -8.13 -7.68 -5.00
N TYR A 504 -9.39 -7.95 -5.35
CA TYR A 504 -9.87 -8.20 -6.71
C TYR A 504 -10.69 -7.00 -7.15
N GLY A 505 -10.41 -6.46 -8.32
CA GLY A 505 -11.10 -5.26 -8.82
C GLY A 505 -11.77 -5.51 -10.16
N HIS A 506 -12.90 -4.87 -10.38
CA HIS A 506 -13.60 -4.85 -11.66
C HIS A 506 -13.98 -3.41 -12.02
N ILE A 507 -13.73 -3.02 -13.26
CA ILE A 507 -14.10 -1.70 -13.79
C ILE A 507 -15.22 -1.89 -14.80
N LYS A 508 -16.33 -1.18 -14.60
CA LYS A 508 -17.52 -1.31 -15.45
C LYS A 508 -17.21 -0.98 -16.90
N GLY A 509 -17.42 -1.97 -17.78
CA GLY A 509 -17.17 -1.85 -19.22
C GLY A 509 -15.75 -2.19 -19.66
N TYR A 510 -14.90 -2.67 -18.75
CA TYR A 510 -13.53 -3.12 -19.02
C TYR A 510 -13.37 -4.56 -18.57
N VAL A 511 -12.76 -5.40 -19.41
CA VAL A 511 -12.75 -6.86 -19.23
C VAL A 511 -11.40 -7.49 -19.60
N ASN A 512 -10.28 -6.74 -19.59
CA ASN A 512 -8.98 -7.30 -19.99
C ASN A 512 -7.76 -6.54 -19.43
N ASP A 513 -6.68 -7.30 -19.22
CA ASP A 513 -5.32 -6.85 -18.86
C ASP A 513 -4.59 -6.04 -19.96
N ALA A 514 -5.15 -6.04 -21.18
CA ALA A 514 -4.50 -5.41 -22.32
C ALA A 514 -4.70 -3.90 -22.27
N GLN A 515 -3.75 -3.16 -21.69
CA GLN A 515 -3.55 -1.70 -21.75
C GLN A 515 -4.73 -0.94 -22.39
N VAL A 516 -5.87 -0.95 -21.70
CA VAL A 516 -6.99 -0.13 -22.15
C VAL A 516 -6.68 1.25 -21.60
N GLU A 517 -6.43 2.20 -22.48
CA GLU A 517 -6.31 3.59 -22.07
C GLU A 517 -7.62 4.00 -21.38
N LEU A 518 -7.59 4.09 -20.05
CA LEU A 518 -8.69 4.62 -19.27
C LEU A 518 -8.69 6.13 -19.45
N THR A 519 -9.47 6.59 -20.44
CA THR A 519 -9.71 8.01 -20.71
C THR A 519 -10.82 8.58 -19.83
N LYS A 520 -11.45 7.75 -18.98
CA LYS A 520 -12.34 8.21 -17.92
C LYS A 520 -11.51 8.71 -16.73
N TRP A 521 -12.05 9.71 -16.03
CA TRP A 521 -11.50 10.24 -14.78
C TRP A 521 -10.11 10.84 -14.95
N THR A 522 -9.96 11.78 -15.88
CA THR A 522 -8.71 12.51 -16.15
C THR A 522 -8.68 13.90 -15.51
N GLU A 523 -9.81 14.38 -14.99
CA GLU A 523 -9.98 15.75 -14.53
C GLU A 523 -10.35 15.81 -13.05
N ARG A 524 -9.86 16.84 -12.38
CA ARG A 524 -10.34 17.25 -11.05
C ARG A 524 -11.84 17.54 -11.12
N GLY A 525 -12.58 17.17 -10.08
CA GLY A 525 -14.05 17.26 -9.99
C GLY A 525 -14.76 16.05 -10.59
N THR A 526 -14.04 15.11 -11.22
CA THR A 526 -14.66 13.88 -11.71
C THR A 526 -15.15 13.03 -10.55
N LYS A 527 -16.38 12.53 -10.65
CA LYS A 527 -16.97 11.61 -9.68
C LYS A 527 -16.80 10.17 -10.11
N VAL A 528 -16.50 9.30 -9.15
CA VAL A 528 -16.33 7.86 -9.31
C VAL A 528 -17.12 7.14 -8.23
N ASN A 529 -17.99 6.22 -8.63
CA ASN A 529 -18.73 5.37 -7.71
C ASN A 529 -17.98 4.05 -7.51
N VAL A 530 -17.60 3.76 -6.27
CA VAL A 530 -16.88 2.56 -5.87
C VAL A 530 -17.76 1.73 -4.96
N ALA A 531 -18.06 0.50 -5.39
CA ALA A 531 -18.65 -0.53 -4.54
C ALA A 531 -17.55 -1.34 -3.88
N LEU A 532 -17.61 -1.44 -2.56
CA LEU A 532 -16.71 -2.24 -1.73
C LEU A 532 -17.44 -3.46 -1.21
N ILE A 533 -16.83 -4.63 -1.38
CA ILE A 533 -17.35 -5.92 -0.96
C ILE A 533 -16.31 -6.59 -0.08
N ASN A 534 -16.71 -7.01 1.12
CA ASN A 534 -15.90 -7.80 2.01
C ASN A 534 -16.46 -9.22 2.05
N GLY A 535 -15.66 -10.20 1.59
CA GLY A 535 -16.00 -11.62 1.67
C GLY A 535 -15.38 -12.34 2.86
N ASP A 536 -14.51 -11.68 3.62
CA ASP A 536 -13.81 -12.24 4.77
C ASP A 536 -14.57 -12.04 6.09
N TYR A 537 -14.21 -12.82 7.10
CA TYR A 537 -14.85 -12.78 8.42
C TYR A 537 -14.16 -11.82 9.40
N TYR A 538 -13.45 -10.83 8.87
CA TYR A 538 -12.78 -9.75 9.58
C TYR A 538 -12.90 -8.42 8.80
N PRO A 539 -12.75 -7.25 9.45
CA PRO A 539 -12.97 -5.96 8.80
C PRO A 539 -11.79 -5.54 7.91
N HIS A 540 -12.06 -4.79 6.85
CA HIS A 540 -11.05 -4.16 5.99
C HIS A 540 -11.20 -2.64 5.96
N GLN A 541 -10.10 -1.90 5.85
CA GLN A 541 -10.12 -0.45 5.74
C GLN A 541 -9.85 -0.01 4.29
N TYR A 542 -10.81 0.67 3.68
CA TYR A 542 -10.58 1.30 2.37
C TYR A 542 -9.74 2.57 2.50
N THR A 543 -8.60 2.59 1.83
CA THR A 543 -7.77 3.79 1.71
C THR A 543 -7.50 4.15 0.26
N LEU A 544 -7.71 5.42 -0.11
CA LEU A 544 -7.33 6.00 -1.41
C LEU A 544 -6.18 6.99 -1.21
N VAL A 545 -5.17 6.96 -2.09
CA VAL A 545 -3.98 7.81 -1.98
C VAL A 545 -3.88 8.78 -3.17
N ASP A 546 -3.63 10.05 -2.86
CA ASP A 546 -3.06 11.03 -3.79
C ASP A 546 -1.57 10.77 -3.96
N PHE A 547 -1.11 10.68 -5.20
CA PHE A 547 0.28 10.48 -5.54
C PHE A 547 0.88 11.69 -6.26
N GLY A 548 0.56 12.91 -5.83
CA GLY A 548 1.13 14.13 -6.40
C GLY A 548 0.19 14.85 -7.34
N GLY A 549 -1.06 14.39 -7.45
CA GLY A 549 -2.10 15.08 -8.20
C GLY A 549 -2.32 16.51 -7.71
N MET A 550 -2.44 16.74 -6.40
CA MET A 550 -2.59 18.10 -5.84
C MET A 550 -1.27 18.82 -5.56
N ARG A 551 -0.20 18.07 -5.28
CA ARG A 551 1.05 18.60 -4.68
C ARG A 551 2.27 18.52 -5.60
N GLY A 552 2.08 17.90 -6.76
CA GLY A 552 3.04 17.88 -7.83
C GLY A 552 3.84 16.59 -7.92
N TRP A 553 4.26 16.32 -9.15
CA TRP A 553 5.11 15.21 -9.54
C TRP A 553 6.49 15.75 -9.88
N GLU A 554 7.52 15.12 -9.37
CA GLU A 554 8.90 15.44 -9.65
C GLU A 554 9.59 14.27 -10.36
N ASN A 555 10.53 14.63 -11.23
CA ASN A 555 11.46 13.74 -11.91
C ASN A 555 10.87 12.94 -13.08
N THR A 556 11.23 13.38 -14.28
CA THR A 556 10.92 12.73 -15.57
C THR A 556 12.05 11.84 -16.09
N PHE A 557 13.15 11.64 -15.34
CA PHE A 557 14.30 10.84 -15.80
C PHE A 557 14.08 9.33 -15.59
N GLN A 558 14.34 8.53 -16.64
CA GLN A 558 14.16 7.07 -16.66
C GLN A 558 15.26 6.37 -17.46
N ASN A 559 15.79 5.25 -16.94
CA ASN A 559 16.83 4.44 -17.60
C ASN A 559 16.32 3.06 -18.06
N THR A 560 15.06 2.98 -18.47
CA THR A 560 14.45 1.71 -18.85
C THR A 560 14.68 1.38 -20.31
N ILE A 561 14.84 0.09 -20.61
CA ILE A 561 14.88 -0.38 -21.99
C ILE A 561 13.47 -0.23 -22.57
N GLU A 562 13.33 0.46 -23.70
CA GLU A 562 12.08 0.52 -24.45
C GLU A 562 11.71 -0.88 -24.97
N VAL A 563 10.94 -1.64 -24.20
CA VAL A 563 10.32 -2.89 -24.65
C VAL A 563 8.81 -2.68 -24.67
N GLY A 564 8.17 -2.97 -25.81
CA GLY A 564 6.71 -2.80 -25.97
C GLY A 564 6.23 -1.36 -26.18
N GLY A 565 7.11 -0.41 -26.54
CA GLY A 565 6.73 1.00 -26.77
C GLY A 565 6.49 1.81 -25.50
N ALA A 566 6.92 1.29 -24.35
CA ALA A 566 6.46 1.75 -23.04
C ALA A 566 7.33 2.87 -22.40
N GLY A 567 8.54 3.11 -22.93
CA GLY A 567 9.41 4.31 -22.79
C GLY A 567 9.36 5.15 -21.51
N ALA A 568 9.70 6.44 -21.66
CA ALA A 568 9.93 7.44 -20.61
C ALA A 568 8.72 7.83 -19.72
N TRP A 569 7.75 6.92 -19.54
CA TRP A 569 6.52 7.15 -18.79
C TRP A 569 6.33 6.18 -17.60
N PHE A 570 7.36 5.41 -17.22
CA PHE A 570 7.26 4.26 -16.30
C PHE A 570 7.58 4.49 -14.82
N THR A 571 8.17 5.61 -14.42
CA THR A 571 8.53 5.88 -13.02
C THR A 571 7.67 6.99 -12.43
N PHE A 572 7.44 6.93 -11.12
CA PHE A 572 6.93 8.11 -10.39
C PHE A 572 8.05 9.09 -10.09
N GLY A 573 9.31 8.65 -10.16
CA GLY A 573 10.45 9.51 -9.87
C GLY A 573 10.40 9.91 -8.41
N ARG A 574 9.82 11.08 -8.12
CA ARG A 574 9.52 11.58 -6.78
C ARG A 574 8.17 12.30 -6.77
N ILE A 575 7.36 12.11 -5.73
CA ILE A 575 5.99 12.68 -5.68
C ILE A 575 5.60 13.04 -4.26
N HIS A 576 4.81 14.09 -4.11
CA HIS A 576 4.20 14.40 -2.82
C HIS A 576 2.89 13.63 -2.66
N TRP A 577 2.79 12.81 -1.60
CA TRP A 577 1.63 11.95 -1.41
C TRP A 577 0.74 12.41 -0.25
N TRP A 578 -0.54 12.03 -0.32
CA TRP A 578 -1.49 12.26 0.76
C TRP A 578 -2.61 11.22 0.75
N PRO A 579 -3.02 10.65 1.89
CA PRO A 579 -4.20 9.79 1.94
C PRO A 579 -5.48 10.63 1.84
N HIS A 580 -6.30 10.39 0.82
CA HIS A 580 -7.56 11.12 0.58
C HIS A 580 -8.71 10.69 1.49
N THR A 581 -8.68 9.45 1.94
CA THR A 581 -9.73 8.86 2.80
C THR A 581 -9.46 9.05 4.30
N ILE A 582 -8.33 9.69 4.66
CA ILE A 582 -7.93 9.88 6.05
C ILE A 582 -7.99 11.37 6.36
N ASN A 583 -9.00 11.74 7.14
CA ASN A 583 -9.20 13.09 7.64
C ASN A 583 -9.44 12.96 9.15
N PRO A 584 -8.72 13.70 10.01
CA PRO A 584 -8.97 13.67 11.45
C PRO A 584 -10.41 14.05 11.84
N ALA A 585 -11.19 14.64 10.94
CA ALA A 585 -12.63 14.92 11.09
C ALA A 585 -13.57 13.79 10.59
N VAL A 586 -13.10 12.87 9.74
CA VAL A 586 -13.91 11.82 9.07
C VAL A 586 -13.42 10.43 9.51
N PRO A 587 -14.29 9.55 10.02
CA PRO A 587 -13.89 8.22 10.43
C PRO A 587 -13.31 7.40 9.26
N ALA A 588 -12.37 6.50 9.56
CA ALA A 588 -11.88 5.53 8.58
C ALA A 588 -13.04 4.78 7.91
N ILE A 589 -12.90 4.56 6.61
CA ILE A 589 -13.89 3.86 5.81
C ILE A 589 -13.66 2.36 5.99
N VAL A 590 -14.48 1.73 6.83
CA VAL A 590 -14.33 0.31 7.13
C VAL A 590 -15.47 -0.50 6.54
N VAL A 591 -15.10 -1.52 5.78
CA VAL A 591 -16.02 -2.49 5.20
C VAL A 591 -16.28 -3.59 6.21
N LYS A 592 -17.54 -3.74 6.62
CA LYS A 592 -17.97 -4.74 7.60
C LYS A 592 -17.58 -6.16 7.17
N PRO A 593 -17.24 -7.06 8.10
CA PRO A 593 -17.06 -8.48 7.80
C PRO A 593 -18.29 -9.10 7.14
N ALA A 594 -18.09 -10.16 6.35
CA ALA A 594 -19.14 -11.06 5.93
C ALA A 594 -19.76 -11.82 7.13
N GLU A 595 -21.01 -12.25 6.97
CA GLU A 595 -21.69 -13.10 7.94
C GLU A 595 -21.13 -14.52 7.91
N ARG A 596 -20.78 -15.04 9.09
CA ARG A 596 -20.40 -16.44 9.22
C ARG A 596 -21.62 -17.35 9.07
N PRO A 597 -21.47 -18.51 8.42
CA PRO A 597 -22.48 -19.57 8.49
C PRO A 597 -22.78 -19.96 9.95
N ALA A 598 -24.06 -20.17 10.28
CA ALA A 598 -24.56 -20.39 11.65
C ALA A 598 -23.93 -21.56 12.44
N ALA A 599 -23.11 -22.40 11.81
CA ALA A 599 -22.42 -23.53 12.43
C ALA A 599 -21.08 -23.17 13.12
N ASP A 600 -20.59 -21.94 12.96
CA ASP A 600 -19.21 -21.55 13.36
C ASP A 600 -19.15 -20.34 14.33
N SER A 601 -20.22 -20.14 15.11
CA SER A 601 -20.42 -18.93 15.94
C SER A 601 -19.56 -18.86 17.22
N SER A 602 -18.67 -19.82 17.46
CA SER A 602 -17.83 -19.87 18.68
C SER A 602 -16.53 -19.09 18.56
N LEU A 603 -16.15 -18.69 17.34
CA LEU A 603 -14.99 -17.83 17.12
C LEU A 603 -15.45 -16.38 17.16
N VAL A 604 -14.94 -15.63 18.14
CA VAL A 604 -15.18 -14.19 18.25
C VAL A 604 -14.55 -13.54 17.02
N ALA A 605 -15.37 -13.19 16.02
CA ALA A 605 -14.98 -12.13 15.12
C ALA A 605 -14.71 -10.92 16.02
N HIS A 606 -13.46 -10.45 16.07
CA HIS A 606 -13.15 -9.20 16.74
C HIS A 606 -13.82 -8.08 15.94
N GLY A 607 -15.10 -7.88 16.22
CA GLY A 607 -15.90 -6.82 15.65
C GLY A 607 -15.37 -5.50 16.17
N MET A 608 -15.27 -4.51 15.29
CA MET A 608 -14.82 -3.18 15.68
C MET A 608 -15.71 -2.47 16.72
N GLY A 609 -16.77 -3.11 17.24
CA GLY A 609 -17.60 -2.57 18.33
C GLY A 609 -16.83 -2.26 19.62
N ALA A 610 -15.60 -2.75 19.78
CA ALA A 610 -14.68 -2.39 20.86
C ALA A 610 -13.76 -1.19 20.53
N TYR A 611 -13.78 -0.68 19.30
CA TYR A 611 -12.86 0.34 18.79
C TYR A 611 -13.68 1.56 18.40
N ARG A 612 -13.75 2.54 19.30
CA ARG A 612 -14.50 3.78 19.09
C ARG A 612 -13.52 4.94 18.92
N ARG A 613 -13.71 5.77 17.89
CA ARG A 613 -13.02 7.06 17.78
C ARG A 613 -13.21 7.86 19.06
N ILE A 614 -12.19 8.64 19.36
CA ILE A 614 -12.16 9.57 20.46
C ILE A 614 -12.95 10.83 20.03
N ASP A 615 -14.29 10.84 20.12
CA ASP A 615 -15.03 12.11 20.08
C ASP A 615 -14.88 12.81 21.43
N ARG A 616 -13.85 13.66 21.53
CA ARG A 616 -13.61 14.51 22.70
C ARG A 616 -14.46 15.79 22.67
N GLY A 617 -15.74 15.75 22.29
CA GLY A 617 -16.73 16.83 22.54
C GLY A 617 -16.41 18.28 22.11
N ASP A 618 -15.23 18.54 21.55
CA ASP A 618 -14.62 19.85 21.42
C ASP A 618 -14.24 19.97 19.94
N GLY A 619 -15.13 20.58 19.13
CA GLY A 619 -14.96 20.78 17.69
C GLY A 619 -13.82 21.75 17.29
N GLY A 620 -12.73 21.79 18.07
CA GLY A 620 -11.55 22.59 17.79
C GLY A 620 -10.38 21.69 17.37
N MET A 621 -9.91 21.86 16.13
CA MET A 621 -8.69 21.24 15.60
C MET A 621 -7.38 21.75 16.26
N LEU A 622 -7.47 22.56 17.33
CA LEU A 622 -6.34 23.12 18.05
C LEU A 622 -6.51 22.90 19.56
N PRO A 623 -5.44 22.52 20.29
CA PRO A 623 -5.53 22.32 21.72
C PRO A 623 -5.77 23.63 22.45
N LEU A 624 -6.64 23.59 23.46
CA LEU A 624 -6.61 24.59 24.53
C LEU A 624 -5.24 24.52 25.24
N PRO A 625 -4.63 25.66 25.61
CA PRO A 625 -3.30 25.68 26.21
C PRO A 625 -3.21 24.77 27.45
N GLY A 626 -2.25 23.85 27.47
CA GLY A 626 -1.87 23.07 28.67
C GLY A 626 -2.23 21.58 28.68
N ARG A 627 -2.85 21.02 27.65
CA ARG A 627 -3.12 19.56 27.57
C ARG A 627 -2.09 18.79 26.72
N LYS A 628 -1.32 17.96 27.42
CA LYS A 628 -0.51 16.81 26.98
C LYS A 628 -1.21 15.85 26.00
N HIS A 629 -1.12 15.93 24.66
CA HIS A 629 -1.51 14.76 23.84
C HIS A 629 -0.40 13.68 23.84
N GLN A 630 -0.66 12.46 23.34
CA GLN A 630 0.31 11.36 23.14
C GLN A 630 0.45 10.98 21.65
N ARG A 631 1.68 10.63 21.20
CA ARG A 631 2.16 10.62 19.79
C ARG A 631 1.14 9.98 18.84
N SER A 632 0.62 10.72 17.87
CA SER A 632 -0.53 10.26 17.08
C SER A 632 -0.17 10.25 15.59
N ASN A 633 -0.19 9.09 14.94
CA ASN A 633 0.08 8.90 13.52
C ASN A 633 -1.16 9.24 12.67
N ILE A 634 -1.10 10.23 11.78
CA ILE A 634 -2.27 10.68 11.00
C ILE A 634 -2.92 9.51 10.24
N ILE A 635 -2.14 8.54 9.77
CA ILE A 635 -2.63 7.39 8.97
C ILE A 635 -3.28 6.30 9.83
N GLY A 636 -2.97 6.25 11.13
CA GLY A 636 -3.49 5.24 12.07
C GLY A 636 -4.43 5.80 13.14
N ASN A 637 -4.67 7.12 13.18
CA ASN A 637 -5.42 7.75 14.27
C ASN A 637 -6.94 7.67 14.12
N ASP A 638 -7.46 7.43 12.92
CA ASP A 638 -8.90 7.40 12.71
C ASP A 638 -9.41 5.98 12.86
N LEU A 639 -9.26 5.41 14.07
CA LEU A 639 -10.11 4.30 14.45
C LEU A 639 -11.57 4.74 14.23
N PRO A 640 -12.35 3.97 13.49
CA PRO A 640 -13.67 4.40 13.02
C PRO A 640 -14.59 4.75 14.20
N ASN A 641 -15.40 5.78 14.00
CA ASN A 641 -16.42 6.17 14.97
C ASN A 641 -17.56 5.13 15.01
N GLU A 642 -17.84 4.55 13.85
CA GLU A 642 -18.88 3.56 13.60
C GLU A 642 -18.44 2.66 12.43
N LEU A 643 -18.84 1.38 12.44
CA LEU A 643 -18.79 0.52 11.27
C LEU A 643 -19.80 1.09 10.24
N VAL A 644 -19.35 2.00 9.39
CA VAL A 644 -20.20 2.58 8.35
C VAL A 644 -20.40 1.54 7.26
N GLY A 645 -21.63 1.08 7.07
CA GLY A 645 -21.98 0.05 6.10
C GLY A 645 -23.43 -0.33 6.28
N ASP A 646 -24.16 -0.45 5.17
CA ASP A 646 -25.49 -1.05 5.21
C ASP A 646 -25.38 -2.50 5.69
N ASN A 647 -26.50 -3.06 6.15
CA ASN A 647 -26.58 -4.44 6.62
C ASN A 647 -25.96 -5.40 5.60
N SER A 648 -25.48 -6.54 6.09
CA SER A 648 -25.16 -7.72 5.27
C SER A 648 -26.17 -7.86 4.14
N SER A 649 -25.69 -7.94 2.90
CA SER A 649 -26.57 -8.18 1.77
C SER A 649 -27.22 -9.56 1.91
N SER A 650 -28.28 -9.84 1.15
CA SER A 650 -28.96 -11.13 1.20
C SER A 650 -28.06 -12.35 0.91
N ASP A 651 -26.86 -12.11 0.36
CA ASP A 651 -25.81 -13.10 0.10
C ASP A 651 -24.83 -13.27 1.30
N GLY A 652 -25.01 -12.54 2.40
CA GLY A 652 -24.16 -12.57 3.59
C GLY A 652 -22.87 -11.78 3.48
N LEU A 653 -22.60 -11.08 2.37
CA LEU A 653 -21.39 -10.29 2.19
C LEU A 653 -21.46 -8.93 2.89
N GLY A 654 -20.31 -8.45 3.36
CA GLY A 654 -20.19 -7.07 3.82
C GLY A 654 -20.13 -6.13 2.63
N ARG A 655 -20.90 -5.03 2.65
CA ARG A 655 -20.94 -4.07 1.54
C ARG A 655 -20.88 -2.62 2.02
N HIS A 656 -20.23 -1.79 1.21
CA HIS A 656 -20.21 -0.34 1.38
C HIS A 656 -20.06 0.34 0.02
N ASN A 657 -20.74 1.47 -0.18
CA ASN A 657 -20.64 2.24 -1.42
C ASN A 657 -20.05 3.61 -1.11
N ILE A 658 -19.14 4.04 -1.97
CA ILE A 658 -18.45 5.33 -1.86
C ILE A 658 -18.62 6.06 -3.18
N GLU A 659 -19.10 7.29 -3.14
CA GLU A 659 -18.91 8.24 -4.24
C GLU A 659 -17.69 9.09 -3.89
N TRP A 660 -16.69 9.07 -4.76
CA TRP A 660 -15.51 9.90 -4.62
C TRP A 660 -15.49 10.97 -5.70
N GLU A 661 -15.17 12.20 -5.32
CA GLU A 661 -14.91 13.29 -6.26
C GLU A 661 -13.42 13.62 -6.25
N PHE A 662 -12.76 13.52 -7.41
CA PHE A 662 -11.34 13.80 -7.53
C PHE A 662 -11.04 15.24 -7.13
N THR A 663 -10.36 15.43 -6.00
CA THR A 663 -9.87 16.77 -5.57
C THR A 663 -8.53 17.13 -6.20
N TYR A 664 -8.04 16.27 -7.10
CA TYR A 664 -6.72 16.31 -7.73
C TYR A 664 -6.82 15.97 -9.22
N GLU A 665 -5.86 16.42 -10.02
CA GLU A 665 -5.67 15.92 -11.38
C GLU A 665 -4.94 14.58 -11.33
N PRO A 666 -5.56 13.48 -11.79
CA PRO A 666 -4.91 12.18 -11.77
C PRO A 666 -3.73 12.14 -12.74
N GLY A 667 -2.67 11.44 -12.33
CA GLY A 667 -1.49 11.28 -13.17
C GLY A 667 -1.79 10.46 -14.42
N ARG A 668 -0.96 10.62 -15.47
CA ARG A 668 -1.14 9.97 -16.77
C ARG A 668 -1.25 8.43 -16.71
N ARG A 669 -0.70 7.83 -15.65
CA ARG A 669 -0.65 6.38 -15.45
C ARG A 669 -1.27 5.89 -14.16
N LEU A 670 -1.66 6.77 -13.25
CA LEU A 670 -2.30 6.32 -12.01
C LEU A 670 -3.49 7.23 -11.75
N ARG A 671 -4.68 6.66 -11.95
CA ARG A 671 -5.96 7.32 -11.67
C ARG A 671 -6.32 7.20 -10.21
N MET A 672 -6.31 5.97 -9.72
CA MET A 672 -6.73 5.62 -8.36
C MET A 672 -5.80 4.57 -7.79
N TYR A 673 -5.41 4.76 -6.53
CA TYR A 673 -4.65 3.77 -5.80
C TYR A 673 -5.31 3.45 -4.49
N GLN A 674 -5.61 2.17 -4.30
CA GLN A 674 -6.47 1.67 -3.24
C GLN A 674 -5.77 0.55 -2.50
N PHE A 675 -5.81 0.58 -1.16
CA PHE A 675 -5.25 -0.49 -0.35
C PHE A 675 -6.05 -0.72 0.92
N ASP A 676 -5.87 -1.90 1.52
CA ASP A 676 -6.34 -2.18 2.86
C ASP A 676 -5.31 -1.76 3.90
N ALA A 677 -5.60 -0.73 4.68
CA ALA A 677 -4.68 -0.24 5.71
C ALA A 677 -4.68 -1.07 7.01
N PHE A 678 -5.59 -2.03 7.18
CA PHE A 678 -5.59 -2.95 8.33
C PHE A 678 -4.75 -4.20 8.06
N HIS A 679 -4.85 -4.76 6.85
CA HIS A 679 -4.26 -6.04 6.47
C HIS A 679 -3.34 -5.94 5.24
N HIS A 680 -2.50 -4.91 5.25
CA HIS A 680 -1.73 -4.43 4.11
C HIS A 680 -0.49 -5.29 3.79
N ASP A 681 -0.65 -6.36 3.02
CA ASP A 681 0.48 -7.13 2.44
C ASP A 681 0.44 -7.09 0.90
N VAL A 682 -0.46 -7.88 0.31
CA VAL A 682 -0.76 -7.88 -1.14
C VAL A 682 -2.13 -7.26 -1.45
N ALA A 683 -2.80 -6.71 -0.43
CA ALA A 683 -4.11 -6.05 -0.50
C ALA A 683 -4.01 -4.64 -1.09
N VAL A 684 -3.41 -4.55 -2.27
CA VAL A 684 -3.17 -3.32 -3.03
C VAL A 684 -3.78 -3.49 -4.41
N TRP A 685 -4.56 -2.52 -4.87
CA TRP A 685 -5.10 -2.51 -6.23
C TRP A 685 -5.24 -1.07 -6.73
N SER A 686 -5.12 -0.89 -8.04
CA SER A 686 -5.05 0.45 -8.61
C SER A 686 -5.56 0.48 -10.03
N ILE A 687 -5.75 1.70 -10.54
CA ILE A 687 -6.34 1.96 -11.85
C ILE A 687 -5.37 2.86 -12.61
N HIS A 688 -4.98 2.43 -13.81
CA HIS A 688 -3.88 3.03 -14.58
C HIS A 688 -4.35 3.83 -15.81
#